data_AF-A0A3A9UFJ9-F1
#
_entry.id   AF-A0A3A9UFJ9-F1
#
_cell.length_a   1.000
_cell.length_b   1.000
_cell.length_c   1.000
_cell.angle_alpha   90.00
_cell.angle_beta   90.00
_cell.angle_gamma   90.00
#
_symmetry.space_group_name_H-M   'P 1'
#
loop_
_entity.id
_entity.type
_entity.pdbx_description
1 polymer ?
#
loop_
_entity_poly.entity_id
_entity_poly.type
_entity_poly.pdbx_seq_one_letter_code
_entity_poly.pdbx_strand_id
1 'polypeptide(L)'
;MSLPSFAQSQCEEKSVKLFSDLGERLQFAFETTRTEQPNSEVISKCVRVVDLETELMASTKGVALLSLNGEEFTNQPILVSNNDTIQLKISSRDEVETTLENSLVLSQTTTNGNVHSWNYPWKVLLETPRTTAQNCFIADFTFDERRQRLRVFELPAEKYKIPGENVTSQCIEVTNLPKPVVAKFQRNSEFSVNYGEYSSKEKEIFNGDIIKIKNTAPVRLGNIMLDRLILKLSLDDETTSTTYYQWYVGNRSNDNYTSLSGCYLLSKDSANTGILPHSITSNDSISAKSTCMINAEPNSLLEVQPVHRNLKILVNERPVENGTVQLGYGDKLHLEHTFATSGFSYAWFNLKQSWEDQASSGSELKWVIENNITSVGTTVTPVVDSFAMEVTDEMFANCRTSPFHLRVNDTRYFQAAAFPESLYQPLATELASACIEIDGLETDLKINSYQGSWFAINGQPFTQRESVIKNGDKVVLGTATPSDYMQSKTVRVRVEPGANALDNRGFFFNWNIQTTNTERAPQTWKIGPSQEHRQIEDIMQMLVAGDVVEVIGDSDYAPFIMKNISGTPDLPIKIIGVEVNGKKPRFVGNHPDWEWTVGLRGSHSIELHNIEITGGDSLCFRHESDNISIHNSYIHNCPSIGILGTDNNSGSLSIINTEITNSGGRATPDAKWGHPIYVATDPFRFPNSVLKVERSFLHNNRGNSIKSRAERTELYYNWIEVSDIEQSRYAIELIGPALKNAPYTDQDVVGNTIIMNKAFPMARFGNDGAGGSNGRVRFANNIVLLNSGNFHTYLFNLSFQMTSFTVKNNLVHSVDESTEVTWLLRESMVLEGWHYSFPHIYVENNTFTNEMKMKANSMPNTVGNTSEYILGTERWSNNVYARDVISTSVHNGLVEQIWGYQENTMPYQLDVPDYVLLDEYLVGAPLEMMLLSRPIPGESIH
;
A
#
# COMPACT_ATOMS: atom_id res chain seq x y z
N MET A 1 -33.51 -18.06 58.13
CA MET A 1 -32.11 -18.46 58.40
C MET A 1 -31.22 -17.60 57.53
N SER A 2 -30.64 -16.53 58.09
CA SER A 2 -29.62 -15.73 57.40
C SER A 2 -28.29 -16.46 57.54
N LEU A 3 -27.67 -16.78 56.41
CA LEU A 3 -26.29 -17.28 56.37
C LEU A 3 -25.33 -16.14 56.79
N PRO A 4 -24.22 -16.44 57.49
CA PRO A 4 -23.32 -15.42 58.02
C PRO A 4 -22.60 -14.68 56.90
N SER A 5 -22.50 -13.36 57.07
CA SER A 5 -21.62 -12.48 56.29
C SER A 5 -20.18 -12.96 56.33
N PHE A 6 -19.54 -12.96 55.16
CA PHE A 6 -18.09 -12.77 54.91
C PHE A 6 -17.07 -13.36 55.89
N ALA A 7 -16.15 -14.15 55.37
CA ALA A 7 -15.08 -14.80 56.13
C ALA A 7 -14.25 -13.82 56.98
N GLN A 8 -14.41 -13.86 58.32
CA GLN A 8 -13.56 -13.18 59.31
C GLN A 8 -12.06 -13.55 59.19
N SER A 9 -11.73 -14.61 58.43
CA SER A 9 -10.36 -15.08 58.21
C SER A 9 -9.52 -14.21 57.27
N GLN A 10 -10.03 -13.09 56.75
CA GLN A 10 -9.30 -12.19 55.84
C GLN A 10 -9.06 -10.77 56.39
N CYS A 11 -9.36 -10.50 57.67
CA CYS A 11 -9.08 -9.19 58.27
C CYS A 11 -7.59 -9.02 58.57
N GLU A 12 -7.04 -7.84 58.28
CA GLU A 12 -5.64 -7.50 58.57
C GLU A 12 -5.46 -7.25 60.07
N GLU A 13 -4.51 -7.94 60.72
CA GLU A 13 -4.20 -7.70 62.13
C GLU A 13 -3.41 -6.40 62.30
N LYS A 14 -3.93 -5.48 63.12
CA LYS A 14 -3.24 -4.23 63.49
C LYS A 14 -3.11 -4.15 65.01
N SER A 15 -1.86 -4.10 65.48
CA SER A 15 -1.51 -3.96 66.89
C SER A 15 -1.68 -2.52 67.36
N VAL A 16 -2.41 -2.31 68.47
CA VAL A 16 -2.65 -1.01 69.12
C VAL A 16 -1.98 -0.99 70.48
N LYS A 17 -0.65 -0.79 70.50
CA LYS A 17 0.12 -0.71 71.74
C LYS A 17 0.12 0.70 72.31
N LEU A 18 -0.54 0.88 73.45
CA LEU A 18 -0.62 2.15 74.16
C LEU A 18 0.70 2.43 74.92
N PHE A 19 1.74 2.86 74.21
CA PHE A 19 2.99 3.30 74.85
C PHE A 19 2.81 4.70 75.45
N SER A 20 3.03 4.82 76.76
CA SER A 20 2.75 6.02 77.57
C SER A 20 3.53 7.28 77.18
N ASP A 21 4.55 7.17 76.31
CA ASP A 21 5.60 8.19 76.19
C ASP A 21 5.77 8.75 74.76
N LEU A 22 4.92 8.36 73.79
CA LEU A 22 4.99 8.88 72.41
C LEU A 22 3.64 9.46 71.99
N GLY A 23 3.47 10.76 72.28
CA GLY A 23 2.41 11.56 71.69
C GLY A 23 2.41 11.49 70.17
N GLU A 24 1.22 11.28 69.59
CA GLU A 24 0.87 11.52 68.19
C GLU A 24 1.59 10.70 67.10
N ARG A 25 2.20 9.54 67.40
CA ARG A 25 2.63 8.64 66.32
C ARG A 25 1.46 7.79 65.81
N LEU A 26 1.12 7.95 64.53
CA LEU A 26 0.25 7.02 63.79
C LEU A 26 0.74 5.58 63.99
N GLN A 27 -0.05 4.73 64.65
CA GLN A 27 0.29 3.31 64.82
C GLN A 27 -0.06 2.49 63.57
N PHE A 28 -1.18 2.82 62.92
CA PHE A 28 -1.55 2.32 61.61
C PHE A 28 -2.44 3.32 60.86
N ALA A 29 -2.63 3.09 59.56
CA ALA A 29 -3.66 3.74 58.75
C ALA A 29 -4.44 2.63 58.04
N PHE A 30 -5.70 2.88 57.72
CA PHE A 30 -6.42 2.02 56.80
C PHE A 30 -5.77 2.15 55.41
N GLU A 31 -5.64 1.04 54.70
CA GLU A 31 -5.20 1.11 53.31
C GLU A 31 -6.11 2.05 52.51
N THR A 32 -5.49 2.89 51.69
CA THR A 32 -6.20 3.79 50.78
C THR A 32 -7.13 2.97 49.89
N THR A 33 -8.44 3.21 49.99
CA THR A 33 -9.43 2.51 49.16
C THR A 33 -9.72 3.35 47.92
N ARG A 34 -9.71 2.70 46.75
CA ARG A 34 -9.93 3.31 45.45
C ARG A 34 -11.29 2.85 44.93
N THR A 35 -12.11 3.76 44.41
CA THR A 35 -13.38 3.43 43.73
C THR A 35 -13.48 4.21 42.42
N GLU A 36 -14.03 3.56 41.39
CA GLU A 36 -14.22 4.11 40.05
C GLU A 36 -15.65 4.66 39.82
N GLN A 37 -16.58 4.40 40.75
CA GLN A 37 -17.99 4.76 40.62
C GLN A 37 -18.37 5.91 41.56
N PRO A 38 -18.79 7.08 41.03
CA PRO A 38 -19.48 8.10 41.81
C PRO A 38 -20.77 7.53 42.42
N ASN A 39 -21.18 8.05 43.57
CA ASN A 39 -22.38 7.61 44.31
C ASN A 39 -22.38 6.11 44.69
N SER A 40 -21.21 5.49 44.83
CA SER A 40 -21.07 4.10 45.29
C SER A 40 -20.74 4.04 46.78
N GLU A 41 -21.15 2.95 47.44
CA GLU A 41 -20.71 2.64 48.80
C GLU A 41 -19.31 2.03 48.75
N VAL A 42 -18.34 2.70 49.37
CA VAL A 42 -16.98 2.23 49.51
C VAL A 42 -16.80 1.68 50.92
N ILE A 43 -16.35 0.44 51.04
CA ILE A 43 -16.09 -0.24 52.31
C ILE A 43 -14.58 -0.46 52.45
N SER A 44 -14.02 -0.11 53.61
CA SER A 44 -12.60 -0.34 53.90
C SER A 44 -12.29 -1.83 54.00
N LYS A 45 -11.01 -2.19 53.82
CA LYS A 45 -10.54 -3.49 54.30
C LYS A 45 -10.85 -3.65 55.80
N CYS A 46 -11.17 -4.87 56.18
CA CYS A 46 -11.41 -5.24 57.56
C CYS A 46 -10.10 -5.23 58.36
N VAL A 47 -10.09 -4.56 59.51
CA VAL A 47 -8.97 -4.52 60.44
C VAL A 47 -9.36 -5.26 61.71
N ARG A 48 -8.56 -6.25 62.12
CA ARG A 48 -8.66 -6.87 63.44
C ARG A 48 -7.72 -6.15 64.40
N VAL A 49 -8.26 -5.56 65.46
CA VAL A 49 -7.45 -4.83 66.44
C VAL A 49 -6.91 -5.82 67.47
N VAL A 50 -5.58 -5.85 67.63
CA VAL A 50 -4.88 -6.75 68.55
C VAL A 50 -3.99 -5.95 69.50
N ASP A 51 -3.55 -6.57 70.59
CA ASP A 51 -2.76 -5.95 71.68
C ASP A 51 -3.46 -4.79 72.43
N LEU A 52 -4.79 -4.76 72.45
CA LEU A 52 -5.58 -3.81 73.27
C LEU A 52 -5.53 -4.20 74.76
N GLU A 53 -4.91 -3.36 75.59
CA GLU A 53 -4.82 -3.59 77.05
C GLU A 53 -6.14 -3.29 77.79
N THR A 54 -6.98 -2.41 77.25
CA THR A 54 -8.31 -2.06 77.77
C THR A 54 -9.28 -1.76 76.64
N GLU A 55 -10.59 -1.84 76.89
CA GLU A 55 -11.61 -1.44 75.93
C GLU A 55 -11.48 0.04 75.55
N LEU A 56 -11.66 0.35 74.25
CA LEU A 56 -11.63 1.70 73.70
C LEU A 56 -12.95 2.06 73.04
N MET A 57 -13.33 3.32 73.09
CA MET A 57 -14.48 3.83 72.33
C MET A 57 -14.07 4.18 70.91
N ALA A 58 -14.60 3.44 69.93
CA ALA A 58 -14.45 3.72 68.51
C ALA A 58 -15.53 4.66 67.99
N SER A 59 -15.12 5.67 67.24
CA SER A 59 -15.98 6.60 66.51
C SER A 59 -15.33 6.95 65.17
N THR A 60 -16.05 7.63 64.28
CA THR A 60 -15.50 8.11 63.00
C THR A 60 -15.40 9.62 62.98
N LYS A 61 -14.36 10.12 62.29
CA LYS A 61 -14.20 11.53 61.94
C LYS A 61 -14.42 11.67 60.43
N GLY A 62 -15.36 12.53 60.04
CA GLY A 62 -15.79 12.70 58.65
C GLY A 62 -17.23 12.20 58.45
N VAL A 63 -17.52 11.65 57.27
CA VAL A 63 -18.85 11.12 56.90
C VAL A 63 -18.87 9.58 56.84
N ALA A 64 -17.79 8.94 57.25
CA ALA A 64 -17.72 7.48 57.32
C ALA A 64 -18.60 6.91 58.45
N LEU A 65 -19.22 5.77 58.19
CA LEU A 65 -19.89 4.90 59.16
C LEU A 65 -18.93 3.78 59.57
N LEU A 66 -19.08 3.22 60.76
CA LEU A 66 -18.27 2.10 61.26
C LEU A 66 -19.13 0.87 61.53
N SER A 67 -18.56 -0.32 61.28
CA SER A 67 -19.14 -1.62 61.62
C SER A 67 -18.16 -2.36 62.53
N LEU A 68 -18.68 -2.96 63.59
CA LEU A 68 -17.94 -3.82 64.52
C LEU A 68 -18.37 -5.27 64.26
N ASN A 69 -17.41 -6.19 64.10
CA ASN A 69 -17.64 -7.62 63.99
C ASN A 69 -18.65 -8.05 62.91
N GLY A 70 -18.84 -7.22 61.87
CA GLY A 70 -19.77 -7.48 60.77
C GLY A 70 -21.22 -7.05 61.04
N GLU A 71 -21.47 -6.30 62.13
CA GLU A 71 -22.78 -5.71 62.43
C GLU A 71 -23.14 -4.56 61.46
N GLU A 72 -24.37 -4.04 61.54
CA GLU A 72 -24.81 -2.92 60.70
C GLU A 72 -23.94 -1.67 60.89
N PHE A 73 -23.62 -1.00 59.79
CA PHE A 73 -22.83 0.23 59.81
C PHE A 73 -23.58 1.36 60.53
N THR A 74 -22.91 2.00 61.49
CA THR A 74 -23.48 3.05 62.34
C THR A 74 -22.54 4.25 62.47
N ASN A 75 -23.10 5.41 62.82
CA ASN A 75 -22.35 6.61 63.18
C ASN A 75 -22.26 6.81 64.71
N GLN A 76 -22.83 5.90 65.49
CA GLN A 76 -22.77 5.94 66.94
C GLN A 76 -21.43 5.37 67.44
N PRO A 77 -20.84 5.94 68.51
CA PRO A 77 -19.66 5.37 69.12
C PRO A 77 -19.91 3.93 69.64
N ILE A 78 -18.96 3.03 69.40
CA ILE A 78 -19.06 1.61 69.82
C ILE A 78 -17.83 1.25 70.66
N LEU A 79 -18.02 0.41 71.68
CA LEU A 79 -16.94 -0.11 72.51
C LEU A 79 -16.20 -1.24 71.75
N VAL A 80 -14.87 -1.18 71.70
CA VAL A 80 -14.01 -2.14 70.98
C VAL A 80 -13.09 -2.84 71.98
N SER A 81 -13.10 -4.16 71.93
CA SER A 81 -12.27 -5.08 72.69
C SER A 81 -11.10 -5.63 71.87
N ASN A 82 -10.15 -6.25 72.56
CA ASN A 82 -9.06 -6.98 71.90
C ASN A 82 -9.61 -8.11 71.02
N ASN A 83 -9.06 -8.24 69.81
CA ASN A 83 -9.48 -9.12 68.71
C ASN A 83 -10.78 -8.76 67.98
N ASP A 84 -11.41 -7.62 68.28
CA ASP A 84 -12.54 -7.15 67.48
C ASP A 84 -12.11 -6.72 66.07
N THR A 85 -13.06 -6.84 65.13
CA THR A 85 -12.88 -6.46 63.74
C THR A 85 -13.67 -5.21 63.40
N ILE A 86 -13.04 -4.27 62.70
CA ILE A 86 -13.62 -2.97 62.34
C ILE A 86 -13.56 -2.79 60.83
N GLN A 87 -14.67 -2.32 60.26
CA GLN A 87 -14.75 -1.80 58.88
C GLN A 87 -15.37 -0.42 58.87
N LEU A 88 -14.93 0.41 57.92
CA LEU A 88 -15.49 1.72 57.66
C LEU A 88 -16.26 1.70 56.32
N LYS A 89 -17.34 2.47 56.23
CA LYS A 89 -18.12 2.66 55.00
C LYS A 89 -18.36 4.13 54.73
N ILE A 90 -18.24 4.55 53.48
CA ILE A 90 -18.60 5.89 53.02
C ILE A 90 -19.35 5.82 51.69
N SER A 91 -20.29 6.73 51.47
CA SER A 91 -20.90 6.94 50.15
C SER A 91 -20.15 8.06 49.42
N SER A 92 -19.59 7.78 48.24
CA SER A 92 -18.87 8.79 47.45
C SER A 92 -19.83 9.89 46.93
N ARG A 93 -19.35 11.12 46.74
CA ARG A 93 -20.14 12.29 46.22
C ARG A 93 -19.76 12.64 44.77
N ASP A 94 -20.65 13.37 44.08
CA ASP A 94 -20.60 13.75 42.65
C ASP A 94 -19.46 14.70 42.19
N GLU A 95 -18.52 15.10 43.05
CA GLU A 95 -17.47 16.07 42.68
C GLU A 95 -16.14 15.40 42.29
N VAL A 96 -15.70 15.64 41.05
CA VAL A 96 -14.43 15.18 40.48
C VAL A 96 -13.26 15.89 41.18
N GLU A 97 -12.22 15.11 41.53
CA GLU A 97 -11.04 15.49 42.34
C GLU A 97 -11.27 15.77 43.84
N THR A 98 -11.90 14.85 44.55
CA THR A 98 -11.94 14.89 46.02
C THR A 98 -11.27 13.67 46.65
N THR A 99 -10.11 13.87 47.30
CA THR A 99 -9.62 12.89 48.28
C THR A 99 -10.49 13.03 49.53
N LEU A 100 -11.27 12.00 49.85
CA LEU A 100 -12.08 11.99 51.08
C LEU A 100 -11.23 11.44 52.23
N GLU A 101 -10.68 12.34 53.03
CA GLU A 101 -9.95 11.98 54.25
C GLU A 101 -10.94 11.77 55.41
N ASN A 102 -11.15 10.50 55.77
CA ASN A 102 -11.92 10.10 56.95
C ASN A 102 -10.98 9.45 57.95
N SER A 103 -11.43 9.16 59.15
CA SER A 103 -10.60 8.44 60.11
C SER A 103 -11.44 7.67 61.13
N LEU A 104 -10.90 6.54 61.59
CA LEU A 104 -11.33 5.91 62.83
C LEU A 104 -10.66 6.63 64.00
N VAL A 105 -11.45 6.98 65.01
CA VAL A 105 -10.95 7.56 66.26
C VAL A 105 -11.21 6.56 67.37
N LEU A 106 -10.13 6.03 67.97
CA LEU A 106 -10.22 5.24 69.19
C LEU A 106 -9.93 6.17 70.37
N SER A 107 -10.75 6.11 71.41
CA SER A 107 -10.61 6.99 72.58
C SER A 107 -10.69 6.23 73.89
N GLN A 108 -9.85 6.64 74.84
CA GLN A 108 -9.82 6.14 76.21
C GLN A 108 -10.16 7.29 77.15
N THR A 109 -11.08 7.06 78.08
CA THR A 109 -11.40 8.04 79.13
C THR A 109 -10.51 7.74 80.34
N THR A 110 -9.63 8.66 80.71
CA THR A 110 -8.80 8.50 81.90
C THR A 110 -9.55 8.90 83.17
N THR A 111 -9.12 8.38 84.32
CA THR A 111 -9.71 8.68 85.64
C THR A 111 -9.71 10.16 86.03
N ASN A 112 -8.96 11.01 85.31
CA ASN A 112 -8.88 12.46 85.53
C ASN A 112 -9.78 13.29 84.59
N GLY A 113 -10.64 12.64 83.80
CA GLY A 113 -11.54 13.31 82.84
C GLY A 113 -10.88 13.74 81.54
N ASN A 114 -9.58 13.48 81.36
CA ASN A 114 -8.90 13.71 80.09
C ASN A 114 -9.18 12.53 79.14
N VAL A 115 -9.64 12.85 77.93
CA VAL A 115 -9.83 11.87 76.86
C VAL A 115 -8.54 11.81 76.05
N HIS A 116 -7.96 10.62 75.93
CA HIS A 116 -6.89 10.36 74.97
C HIS A 116 -7.51 9.72 73.74
N SER A 117 -7.30 10.34 72.58
CA SER A 117 -7.86 9.89 71.31
C SER A 117 -6.75 9.67 70.29
N TRP A 118 -6.76 8.51 69.64
CA TRP A 118 -5.86 8.16 68.56
C TRP A 118 -6.62 8.17 67.23
N ASN A 119 -6.06 8.87 66.25
CA ASN A 119 -6.68 9.05 64.96
C ASN A 119 -6.01 8.17 63.90
N TYR A 120 -6.78 7.29 63.27
CA TYR A 120 -6.34 6.33 62.27
C TYR A 120 -6.96 6.71 60.93
N PRO A 121 -6.20 7.40 60.04
CA PRO A 121 -6.77 7.93 58.82
C PRO A 121 -7.10 6.80 57.84
N TRP A 122 -8.16 7.06 57.08
CA TRP A 122 -8.61 6.30 55.93
C TRP A 122 -8.84 7.28 54.78
N LYS A 123 -8.05 7.14 53.73
CA LYS A 123 -8.22 7.92 52.51
C LYS A 123 -9.03 7.11 51.52
N VAL A 124 -10.13 7.69 51.04
CA VAL A 124 -10.83 7.18 49.87
C VAL A 124 -10.48 8.08 48.71
N LEU A 125 -9.82 7.49 47.72
CA LEU A 125 -9.57 8.13 46.44
C LEU A 125 -10.72 7.77 45.52
N LEU A 126 -11.48 8.78 45.13
CA LEU A 126 -12.25 8.73 43.90
C LEU A 126 -11.24 8.72 42.77
N GLU A 127 -10.98 7.55 42.22
CA GLU A 127 -10.22 7.48 40.99
C GLU A 127 -11.14 8.05 39.91
N THR A 128 -10.72 9.14 39.28
CA THR A 128 -11.12 9.33 37.89
C THR A 128 -10.82 8.01 37.21
N PRO A 129 -11.77 7.42 36.45
CA PRO A 129 -11.52 6.15 35.79
C PRO A 129 -10.25 6.30 34.95
N ARG A 130 -9.15 5.79 35.51
CA ARG A 130 -7.91 5.50 34.82
C ARG A 130 -7.83 3.99 34.64
N THR A 131 -8.93 3.42 34.18
CA THR A 131 -8.85 2.29 33.28
C THR A 131 -8.34 2.85 31.95
N THR A 132 -7.06 2.57 31.68
CA THR A 132 -6.42 2.57 30.36
C THR A 132 -6.75 3.77 29.47
N ALA A 133 -5.82 4.72 29.34
CA ALA A 133 -5.83 5.82 28.36
C ALA A 133 -6.77 5.58 27.16
N GLN A 134 -8.06 5.91 27.34
CA GLN A 134 -8.97 6.02 26.22
C GLN A 134 -8.82 7.47 25.85
N ASN A 135 -8.04 7.73 24.80
CA ASN A 135 -7.87 9.08 24.26
C ASN A 135 -9.27 9.58 23.86
N CYS A 136 -9.93 10.34 24.74
CA CYS A 136 -11.17 11.00 24.37
C CYS A 136 -10.85 11.97 23.25
N PHE A 137 -11.73 12.03 22.25
CA PHE A 137 -11.60 12.98 21.17
C PHE A 137 -11.84 14.38 21.72
N ILE A 138 -10.81 15.22 21.75
CA ILE A 138 -10.96 16.61 22.17
C ILE A 138 -11.66 17.36 21.03
N ALA A 139 -12.89 17.79 21.28
CA ALA A 139 -13.65 18.60 20.35
C ALA A 139 -13.56 20.08 20.78
N ASP A 140 -13.01 20.91 19.90
CA ASP A 140 -12.97 22.36 20.06
C ASP A 140 -14.30 22.97 19.60
N PHE A 141 -15.06 23.49 20.55
CA PHE A 141 -16.35 24.13 20.35
C PHE A 141 -16.27 25.66 20.28
N THR A 142 -15.28 26.22 19.58
CA THR A 142 -15.13 27.68 19.40
C THR A 142 -16.35 28.32 18.70
N PHE A 143 -16.93 29.35 19.32
CA PHE A 143 -17.93 30.24 18.72
C PHE A 143 -17.25 31.53 18.22
N ASP A 144 -17.40 31.84 16.93
CA ASP A 144 -16.88 33.09 16.35
C ASP A 144 -17.87 34.23 16.62
N GLU A 145 -17.43 35.24 17.37
CA GLU A 145 -18.24 36.40 17.76
C GLU A 145 -18.72 37.26 16.56
N ARG A 146 -18.24 37.02 15.33
CA ARG A 146 -18.46 37.94 14.20
C ARG A 146 -19.39 37.50 13.09
N ARG A 147 -20.08 36.34 13.08
CA ARG A 147 -21.18 36.05 12.11
C ARG A 147 -21.88 34.70 12.31
N GLN A 148 -23.21 34.71 12.15
CA GLN A 148 -24.09 33.54 11.94
C GLN A 148 -23.70 32.73 10.67
N ARG A 149 -22.72 31.83 10.74
CA ARG A 149 -22.43 30.90 9.63
C ARG A 149 -22.19 29.49 10.16
N LEU A 150 -22.87 28.52 9.53
CA LEU A 150 -22.65 27.10 9.73
C LEU A 150 -21.15 26.78 9.61
N ARG A 151 -20.48 26.57 10.74
CA ARG A 151 -19.33 25.67 10.78
C ARG A 151 -19.89 24.31 11.18
N VAL A 152 -19.80 23.36 10.27
CA VAL A 152 -20.12 21.96 10.54
C VAL A 152 -18.83 21.30 10.97
N PHE A 153 -18.75 20.92 12.23
CA PHE A 153 -17.63 20.15 12.78
C PHE A 153 -18.07 18.70 12.97
N GLU A 154 -17.23 17.72 12.69
CA GLU A 154 -17.63 16.30 12.76
C GLU A 154 -17.20 15.67 14.09
N LEU A 155 -18.13 14.94 14.70
CA LEU A 155 -17.90 14.09 15.86
C LEU A 155 -17.41 12.71 15.36
N PRO A 156 -16.67 11.94 16.16
CA PRO A 156 -15.99 10.72 15.71
C PRO A 156 -16.87 9.68 15.00
N ALA A 157 -16.68 9.40 13.72
CA ALA A 157 -17.56 8.46 13.01
C ALA A 157 -17.45 7.01 13.52
N GLU A 158 -18.58 6.29 13.61
CA GLU A 158 -18.60 4.86 13.95
C GLU A 158 -18.92 4.02 12.70
N LYS A 159 -17.94 3.23 12.27
CA LYS A 159 -17.95 2.50 11.00
C LYS A 159 -18.08 0.99 11.21
N TYR A 160 -18.48 0.28 10.14
CA TYR A 160 -18.55 -1.19 10.07
C TYR A 160 -19.47 -1.85 11.11
N LYS A 161 -20.53 -1.14 11.52
CA LYS A 161 -21.45 -1.65 12.53
C LYS A 161 -22.41 -2.67 11.93
N ILE A 162 -22.88 -3.60 12.75
CA ILE A 162 -23.86 -4.59 12.32
C ILE A 162 -25.18 -3.84 12.07
N PRO A 163 -25.93 -4.13 10.99
CA PRO A 163 -27.22 -3.49 10.76
C PRO A 163 -28.16 -3.63 11.96
N GLY A 164 -28.70 -2.51 12.45
CA GLY A 164 -29.56 -2.49 13.65
C GLY A 164 -28.83 -2.58 15.00
N GLU A 165 -27.49 -2.60 15.02
CA GLU A 165 -26.71 -2.56 16.27
C GLU A 165 -26.86 -1.21 16.97
N ASN A 166 -26.89 -1.21 18.31
CA ASN A 166 -26.76 0.03 19.07
C ASN A 166 -25.30 0.45 19.15
N VAL A 167 -25.01 1.58 18.52
CA VAL A 167 -23.68 2.13 18.35
C VAL A 167 -23.48 3.28 19.32
N THR A 168 -22.39 3.22 20.06
CA THR A 168 -21.99 4.27 21.01
C THR A 168 -20.65 4.83 20.57
N SER A 169 -20.51 6.16 20.56
CA SER A 169 -19.27 6.84 20.21
C SER A 169 -18.14 6.56 21.20
N GLN A 170 -16.90 6.75 20.76
CA GLN A 170 -15.82 7.10 21.68
C GLN A 170 -16.18 8.35 22.52
N CYS A 171 -15.55 8.50 23.69
CA CYS A 171 -15.75 9.69 24.52
C CYS A 171 -15.23 10.94 23.82
N ILE A 172 -15.93 12.06 23.99
CA ILE A 172 -15.62 13.37 23.40
C ILE A 172 -15.46 14.37 24.53
N GLU A 173 -14.28 14.96 24.70
CA GLU A 173 -14.05 16.01 25.69
C GLU A 173 -14.31 17.38 25.06
N VAL A 174 -15.14 18.19 25.72
CA VAL A 174 -15.59 19.50 25.24
C VAL A 174 -14.59 20.59 25.65
N THR A 175 -14.10 21.38 24.70
CA THR A 175 -13.19 22.51 24.97
C THR A 175 -13.63 23.78 24.23
N ASN A 176 -13.13 24.94 24.66
CA ASN A 176 -13.28 26.25 24.00
C ASN A 176 -14.72 26.79 23.82
N LEU A 177 -15.68 26.37 24.64
CA LEU A 177 -16.97 27.05 24.81
C LEU A 177 -16.80 28.38 25.56
N PRO A 178 -17.34 29.51 25.06
CA PRO A 178 -17.27 30.79 25.75
C PRO A 178 -18.21 30.89 26.96
N LYS A 179 -19.37 30.21 26.91
CA LYS A 179 -20.35 30.02 27.99
C LYS A 179 -21.04 28.67 27.78
N PRO A 180 -21.76 28.12 28.78
CA PRO A 180 -22.51 26.88 28.60
C PRO A 180 -23.49 26.97 27.43
N VAL A 181 -23.61 25.89 26.67
CA VAL A 181 -24.48 25.82 25.48
C VAL A 181 -25.55 24.76 25.65
N VAL A 182 -26.72 25.01 25.06
CA VAL A 182 -27.79 24.01 25.01
C VAL A 182 -27.59 23.14 23.78
N ALA A 183 -27.42 21.84 24.00
CA ALA A 183 -27.15 20.85 22.98
C ALA A 183 -28.33 19.92 22.73
N LYS A 184 -28.58 19.56 21.47
CA LYS A 184 -29.60 18.56 21.09
C LYS A 184 -29.32 17.96 19.72
N PHE A 185 -29.57 16.68 19.53
CA PHE A 185 -29.59 16.12 18.18
C PHE A 185 -30.83 16.53 17.37
N GLN A 186 -30.62 16.68 16.07
CA GLN A 186 -31.64 17.05 15.11
C GLN A 186 -32.64 15.92 14.86
N ARG A 187 -32.19 14.66 14.87
CA ARG A 187 -33.01 13.46 14.67
C ARG A 187 -33.09 12.62 15.96
N ASN A 188 -32.62 11.38 15.90
CA ASN A 188 -32.90 10.34 16.89
C ASN A 188 -31.67 9.95 17.74
N SER A 189 -30.49 10.53 17.46
CA SER A 189 -29.32 10.28 18.28
C SER A 189 -29.58 10.74 19.72
N GLU A 190 -29.14 9.91 20.66
CA GLU A 190 -29.10 10.22 22.07
C GLU A 190 -27.67 10.58 22.46
N PHE A 191 -27.50 11.36 23.52
CA PHE A 191 -26.18 11.59 24.08
C PHE A 191 -26.20 11.65 25.61
N SER A 192 -25.14 11.15 26.21
CA SER A 192 -24.82 11.29 27.63
C SER A 192 -23.83 12.42 27.81
N VAL A 193 -23.95 13.16 28.91
CA VAL A 193 -22.94 14.11 29.37
C VAL A 193 -22.38 13.54 30.67
N ASN A 194 -21.06 13.52 30.81
CA ASN A 194 -20.31 12.99 31.94
C ASN A 194 -20.76 11.57 32.33
N TYR A 195 -20.95 10.72 31.32
CA TYR A 195 -21.38 9.32 31.47
C TYR A 195 -22.76 9.11 32.14
N GLY A 196 -23.61 10.14 32.20
CA GLY A 196 -25.00 10.01 32.64
C GLY A 196 -25.90 9.26 31.64
N GLU A 197 -27.20 9.20 31.92
CA GLU A 197 -28.19 8.55 31.05
C GLU A 197 -28.21 9.13 29.62
N TYR A 198 -28.27 8.24 28.61
CA TYR A 198 -28.45 8.63 27.21
C TYR A 198 -29.86 9.19 27.01
N SER A 199 -29.95 10.33 26.34
CA SER A 199 -31.23 10.97 26.04
C SER A 199 -31.13 11.86 24.81
N SER A 200 -32.24 11.99 24.09
CA SER A 200 -32.40 12.92 22.95
C SER A 200 -32.93 14.30 23.36
N LYS A 201 -33.19 14.50 24.67
CA LYS A 201 -33.61 15.80 25.22
C LYS A 201 -32.46 16.81 25.19
N GLU A 202 -32.82 18.09 25.22
CA GLU A 202 -31.85 19.17 25.33
C GLU A 202 -31.06 19.03 26.65
N LYS A 203 -29.73 19.20 26.57
CA LYS A 203 -28.84 19.19 27.73
C LYS A 203 -27.90 20.39 27.65
N GLU A 204 -27.57 20.97 28.79
CA GLU A 204 -26.50 21.97 28.85
C GLU A 204 -25.15 21.27 28.83
N ILE A 205 -24.19 21.89 28.14
CA ILE A 205 -22.82 21.40 27.98
C ILE A 205 -21.85 22.52 28.37
N PHE A 206 -20.88 22.17 29.20
CA PHE A 206 -19.83 23.02 29.75
C PHE A 206 -18.46 22.63 29.18
N ASN A 207 -17.47 23.53 29.26
CA ASN A 207 -16.09 23.13 29.00
C ASN A 207 -15.63 22.08 30.02
N GLY A 208 -14.92 21.07 29.55
CA GLY A 208 -14.48 19.91 30.32
C GLY A 208 -15.51 18.78 30.39
N ASP A 209 -16.74 18.98 29.89
CA ASP A 209 -17.72 17.90 29.85
C ASP A 209 -17.28 16.80 28.87
N ILE A 210 -17.58 15.55 29.23
CA ILE A 210 -17.39 14.39 28.38
C ILE A 210 -18.73 13.97 27.78
N ILE A 211 -18.84 14.01 26.47
CA ILE A 211 -20.02 13.56 25.74
C ILE A 211 -19.78 12.17 25.19
N LYS A 212 -20.78 11.31 25.27
CA LYS A 212 -20.89 10.11 24.40
C LYS A 212 -22.21 10.13 23.68
N ILE A 213 -22.20 9.70 22.43
CA ILE A 213 -23.36 9.70 21.54
C ILE A 213 -23.76 8.26 21.34
N LYS A 214 -25.07 8.01 21.25
CA LYS A 214 -25.63 6.68 21.00
C LYS A 214 -26.71 6.77 19.93
N ASN A 215 -26.69 5.84 18.99
CA ASN A 215 -27.76 5.66 18.03
C ASN A 215 -27.75 4.22 17.50
N THR A 216 -28.81 3.80 16.82
CA THR A 216 -28.89 2.50 16.17
C THR A 216 -28.36 2.61 14.74
N ALA A 217 -27.46 1.70 14.34
CA ALA A 217 -26.98 1.61 12.97
C ALA A 217 -28.14 1.37 12.00
N PRO A 218 -28.07 1.86 10.75
CA PRO A 218 -29.09 1.60 9.74
C PRO A 218 -29.42 0.11 9.62
N VAL A 219 -30.67 -0.25 9.33
CA VAL A 219 -31.11 -1.65 9.23
C VAL A 219 -30.80 -2.31 7.87
N ARG A 220 -30.42 -1.52 6.86
CA ARG A 220 -30.05 -2.00 5.51
C ARG A 220 -28.55 -1.86 5.31
N LEU A 221 -27.88 -2.96 4.96
CA LEU A 221 -26.43 -3.01 4.66
C LEU A 221 -26.05 -1.94 3.64
N GLY A 222 -24.98 -1.18 3.90
CA GLY A 222 -24.44 -0.12 3.04
C GLY A 222 -25.04 1.26 3.26
N ASN A 223 -26.02 1.38 4.15
CA ASN A 223 -26.58 2.68 4.50
C ASN A 223 -25.72 3.36 5.57
N ILE A 224 -25.63 4.68 5.43
CA ILE A 224 -25.02 5.55 6.43
C ILE A 224 -26.13 6.43 7.00
N MET A 225 -26.16 6.54 8.33
CA MET A 225 -27.00 7.49 9.03
C MET A 225 -26.16 8.71 9.42
N LEU A 226 -26.69 9.88 9.07
CA LEU A 226 -26.22 11.19 9.51
C LEU A 226 -27.22 11.78 10.51
N ASP A 227 -26.73 12.23 11.65
CA ASP A 227 -27.47 13.10 12.57
C ASP A 227 -26.64 14.34 12.93
N ARG A 228 -27.29 15.42 13.38
CA ARG A 228 -26.62 16.69 13.72
C ARG A 228 -26.85 17.06 15.17
N LEU A 229 -25.78 17.21 15.95
CA LEU A 229 -25.81 17.83 17.27
C LEU A 229 -25.84 19.35 17.10
N ILE A 230 -26.96 19.96 17.46
CA ILE A 230 -27.20 21.39 17.43
C ILE A 230 -26.76 21.96 18.77
N LEU A 231 -25.88 22.97 18.75
CA LEU A 231 -25.47 23.73 19.92
C LEU A 231 -26.01 25.15 19.81
N LYS A 232 -26.73 25.59 20.85
CA LYS A 232 -27.30 26.94 20.94
C LYS A 232 -26.62 27.68 22.08
N LEU A 233 -26.01 28.82 21.75
CA LEU A 233 -25.42 29.75 22.69
C LEU A 233 -26.29 31.01 22.74
N SER A 234 -26.76 31.37 23.93
CA SER A 234 -27.41 32.67 24.15
C SER A 234 -26.34 33.76 24.26
N LEU A 235 -26.50 34.83 23.47
CA LEU A 235 -25.62 35.99 23.46
C LEU A 235 -26.15 37.09 24.38
N ASP A 236 -25.28 38.04 24.72
CA ASP A 236 -25.59 39.12 25.67
C ASP A 236 -26.62 40.13 25.12
N ASP A 237 -26.92 40.10 23.82
CA ASP A 237 -27.94 40.90 23.14
C ASP A 237 -29.29 40.17 23.00
N GLU A 238 -29.50 39.10 23.78
CA GLU A 238 -30.68 38.22 23.74
C GLU A 238 -30.86 37.43 22.42
N THR A 239 -29.89 37.49 21.50
CA THR A 239 -29.90 36.65 20.29
C THR A 239 -29.28 35.28 20.55
N THR A 240 -29.59 34.29 19.72
CA THR A 240 -29.03 32.92 19.83
C THR A 240 -28.09 32.63 18.67
N SER A 241 -26.85 32.26 19.00
CA SER A 241 -25.91 31.70 18.04
C SER A 241 -26.09 30.18 17.97
N THR A 242 -26.22 29.62 16.78
CA THR A 242 -26.41 28.18 16.58
C THR A 242 -25.27 27.60 15.75
N THR A 243 -24.60 26.58 16.31
CA THR A 243 -23.57 25.79 15.65
C THR A 243 -24.05 24.35 15.50
N TYR A 244 -23.56 23.64 14.49
CA TYR A 244 -23.95 22.26 14.20
C TYR A 244 -22.72 21.36 14.17
N TYR A 245 -22.83 20.22 14.82
CA TYR A 245 -21.86 19.14 14.77
C TYR A 245 -22.49 17.93 14.11
N GLN A 246 -21.74 17.15 13.33
CA GLN A 246 -22.27 16.01 12.58
C GLN A 246 -21.78 14.68 13.17
N TRP A 247 -22.71 13.75 13.33
CA TRP A 247 -22.47 12.38 13.80
C TRP A 247 -22.81 11.39 12.69
N TYR A 248 -21.94 10.40 12.49
CA TYR A 248 -22.06 9.39 11.44
C TYR A 248 -22.05 7.98 12.01
N VAL A 249 -23.00 7.16 11.56
CA VAL A 249 -23.00 5.70 11.80
C VAL A 249 -23.20 4.97 10.49
N GLY A 250 -22.21 4.20 10.08
CA GLY A 250 -22.28 3.34 8.88
C GLY A 250 -22.33 1.87 9.26
N ASN A 251 -23.19 1.10 8.59
CA ASN A 251 -23.13 -0.36 8.64
C ASN A 251 -22.38 -0.92 7.43
N ARG A 252 -21.86 -2.15 7.53
CA ARG A 252 -21.23 -2.82 6.39
C ARG A 252 -22.23 -2.89 5.23
N SER A 253 -21.85 -2.53 4.01
CA SER A 253 -22.51 -3.04 2.80
C SER A 253 -22.03 -4.47 2.56
N ASN A 254 -22.88 -5.30 1.96
CA ASN A 254 -22.45 -6.58 1.38
C ASN A 254 -21.81 -6.42 0.00
N ASP A 255 -21.47 -5.19 -0.40
CA ASP A 255 -20.92 -4.86 -1.73
C ASP A 255 -19.88 -3.73 -1.60
N ASN A 256 -18.69 -3.94 -2.17
CA ASN A 256 -17.77 -2.93 -2.73
C ASN A 256 -17.19 -1.78 -1.87
N TYR A 257 -17.26 -1.80 -0.53
CA TYR A 257 -16.69 -0.71 0.30
C TYR A 257 -15.89 -1.19 1.50
N THR A 258 -15.10 -2.26 1.34
CA THR A 258 -14.17 -2.75 2.36
C THR A 258 -12.83 -2.00 2.43
N SER A 259 -12.58 -1.06 1.53
CA SER A 259 -11.71 0.08 1.82
C SER A 259 -12.53 1.35 1.90
N LEU A 260 -12.88 1.84 3.10
CA LEU A 260 -13.23 3.26 3.24
C LEU A 260 -11.94 4.07 3.06
N SER A 261 -11.50 4.18 1.81
CA SER A 261 -10.64 5.25 1.33
C SER A 261 -11.33 6.56 1.62
N GLY A 262 -10.62 7.46 2.28
CA GLY A 262 -11.18 8.68 2.78
C GLY A 262 -11.45 9.71 1.69
N CYS A 263 -12.36 9.47 0.76
CA CYS A 263 -12.86 10.47 -0.17
C CYS A 263 -14.33 10.24 -0.53
N TYR A 264 -15.15 11.27 -0.44
CA TYR A 264 -16.59 11.23 -0.72
C TYR A 264 -17.02 12.46 -1.51
N LEU A 265 -18.06 12.30 -2.33
CA LEU A 265 -18.73 13.39 -3.03
C LEU A 265 -20.16 13.51 -2.48
N LEU A 266 -20.59 14.73 -2.16
CA LEU A 266 -21.96 15.01 -1.73
C LEU A 266 -22.65 15.89 -2.77
N SER A 267 -23.88 15.50 -3.16
CA SER A 267 -24.78 16.30 -3.97
C SER A 267 -25.96 16.80 -3.15
N LYS A 268 -26.50 17.96 -3.53
CA LYS A 268 -27.64 18.60 -2.88
C LYS A 268 -28.94 18.25 -3.61
N ASP A 269 -29.24 16.97 -3.83
CA ASP A 269 -30.57 16.59 -4.31
C ASP A 269 -31.55 16.53 -3.13
N SER A 270 -32.71 17.17 -3.32
CA SER A 270 -33.73 17.44 -2.29
C SER A 270 -34.42 16.20 -1.72
N ALA A 271 -34.08 14.99 -2.20
CA ALA A 271 -34.68 13.73 -1.75
C ALA A 271 -33.67 12.66 -1.31
N ASN A 272 -32.36 12.85 -1.48
CA ASN A 272 -31.35 11.85 -1.11
C ASN A 272 -30.10 12.53 -0.54
N THR A 273 -29.98 12.57 0.79
CA THR A 273 -28.72 12.93 1.48
C THR A 273 -27.77 11.74 1.58
N GLY A 274 -27.74 10.90 0.53
CA GLY A 274 -26.91 9.71 0.45
C GLY A 274 -25.49 10.06 0.03
N ILE A 275 -24.51 9.52 0.75
CA ILE A 275 -23.12 9.44 0.31
C ILE A 275 -23.10 8.52 -0.91
N LEU A 276 -22.67 9.02 -2.06
CA LEU A 276 -22.42 8.19 -3.24
C LEU A 276 -20.92 7.89 -3.32
N PRO A 277 -20.53 6.71 -3.82
CA PRO A 277 -19.14 6.31 -3.93
C PRO A 277 -18.35 7.18 -4.92
N HIS A 278 -17.04 6.94 -5.03
CA HIS A 278 -15.97 7.61 -5.84
C HIS A 278 -16.33 8.26 -7.19
N SER A 279 -17.53 8.08 -7.72
CA SER A 279 -18.07 8.75 -8.88
C SER A 279 -19.52 9.20 -8.64
N ILE A 280 -19.83 10.49 -8.88
CA ILE A 280 -21.21 10.97 -9.06
C ILE A 280 -21.43 11.22 -10.54
N THR A 281 -22.43 10.56 -11.11
CA THR A 281 -23.05 11.00 -12.36
C THR A 281 -24.40 11.57 -12.00
N SER A 282 -24.57 12.90 -12.06
CA SER A 282 -25.92 13.45 -11.90
C SER A 282 -26.74 13.08 -13.12
N ASN A 283 -28.03 12.81 -12.93
CA ASN A 283 -28.88 12.25 -13.99
C ASN A 283 -28.99 13.09 -15.27
N ASP A 284 -28.46 14.32 -15.36
CA ASP A 284 -28.56 15.11 -16.59
C ASP A 284 -27.43 16.13 -16.86
N SER A 285 -26.28 16.17 -16.16
CA SER A 285 -25.32 17.27 -16.40
C SER A 285 -23.83 17.01 -16.19
N ILE A 286 -23.43 16.27 -15.15
CA ILE A 286 -22.00 16.20 -14.74
C ILE A 286 -21.65 14.78 -14.32
N SER A 287 -20.48 14.33 -14.76
CA SER A 287 -19.75 13.18 -14.23
C SER A 287 -18.57 13.70 -13.43
N ALA A 288 -18.50 13.38 -12.14
CA ALA A 288 -17.40 13.73 -11.27
C ALA A 288 -16.80 12.44 -10.69
N LYS A 289 -15.51 12.21 -10.89
CA LYS A 289 -14.78 11.03 -10.40
C LYS A 289 -13.67 11.49 -9.46
N SER A 290 -13.70 11.02 -8.22
CA SER A 290 -12.66 11.24 -7.24
C SER A 290 -11.77 10.00 -7.13
N THR A 291 -10.46 10.21 -7.26
CA THR A 291 -9.44 9.16 -7.07
C THR A 291 -8.58 9.54 -5.87
N CYS A 292 -8.52 8.65 -4.87
CA CYS A 292 -7.74 8.89 -3.65
C CYS A 292 -6.89 7.67 -3.32
N MET A 293 -5.58 7.88 -3.16
CA MET A 293 -4.63 6.84 -2.80
C MET A 293 -4.37 6.86 -1.29
N ILE A 294 -4.65 5.76 -0.59
CA ILE A 294 -4.33 5.62 0.83
C ILE A 294 -2.80 5.40 0.97
N ASN A 295 -2.16 6.14 1.89
CA ASN A 295 -0.76 6.04 2.34
C ASN A 295 0.38 6.54 1.41
N ALA A 296 0.10 7.32 0.36
CA ALA A 296 1.16 7.97 -0.42
C ALA A 296 0.76 9.35 -0.99
N GLU A 297 0.78 10.38 -0.13
CA GLU A 297 1.08 11.80 -0.41
C GLU A 297 0.38 12.55 -1.59
N PRO A 298 0.62 13.87 -1.81
CA PRO A 298 -0.45 14.87 -1.81
C PRO A 298 -1.08 15.13 -3.19
N ASN A 299 -1.71 14.15 -3.84
CA ASN A 299 -2.40 14.38 -5.12
C ASN A 299 -3.73 13.65 -5.19
N SER A 300 -4.64 13.98 -4.26
CA SER A 300 -6.04 13.61 -4.49
C SER A 300 -6.51 14.36 -5.75
N LEU A 301 -7.11 13.62 -6.68
CA LEU A 301 -7.56 14.15 -7.97
C LEU A 301 -9.08 14.08 -8.03
N LEU A 302 -9.70 15.22 -8.29
CA LEU A 302 -11.11 15.30 -8.69
C LEU A 302 -11.18 15.61 -10.18
N GLU A 303 -11.59 14.62 -10.97
CA GLU A 303 -11.91 14.77 -12.39
C GLU A 303 -13.39 15.16 -12.52
N VAL A 304 -13.67 16.26 -13.22
CA VAL A 304 -15.03 16.71 -13.53
C VAL A 304 -15.20 16.81 -15.04
N GLN A 305 -16.24 16.17 -15.58
CA GLN A 305 -16.57 16.14 -16.99
C GLN A 305 -18.06 16.45 -17.23
N PRO A 306 -18.42 17.35 -18.18
CA PRO A 306 -19.81 17.55 -18.57
C PRO A 306 -20.32 16.39 -19.43
N VAL A 307 -21.51 15.88 -19.09
CA VAL A 307 -22.08 14.66 -19.73
C VAL A 307 -22.89 14.97 -20.99
N HIS A 308 -23.39 16.20 -21.15
CA HIS A 308 -24.22 16.53 -22.32
C HIS A 308 -24.03 17.95 -22.88
N ARG A 309 -23.53 18.92 -22.09
CA ARG A 309 -23.57 20.36 -22.44
C ARG A 309 -22.44 21.16 -21.78
N ASN A 310 -22.22 22.40 -22.21
CA ASN A 310 -21.19 23.27 -21.65
C ASN A 310 -21.51 23.70 -20.20
N LEU A 311 -20.50 23.72 -19.33
CA LEU A 311 -20.63 23.97 -17.89
C LEU A 311 -19.71 25.11 -17.43
N LYS A 312 -20.18 25.93 -16.49
CA LYS A 312 -19.38 26.97 -15.84
C LYS A 312 -19.10 26.60 -14.37
N ILE A 313 -17.83 26.38 -14.03
CA ILE A 313 -17.38 25.94 -12.70
C ILE A 313 -16.77 27.13 -11.95
N LEU A 314 -17.27 27.41 -10.74
CA LEU A 314 -16.64 28.38 -9.83
C LEU A 314 -15.87 27.62 -8.74
N VAL A 315 -14.59 27.96 -8.61
CA VAL A 315 -13.68 27.39 -7.61
C VAL A 315 -13.39 28.45 -6.55
N ASN A 316 -13.72 28.14 -5.28
CA ASN A 316 -13.49 28.94 -4.07
C ASN A 316 -14.11 30.36 -4.02
N GLU A 317 -15.01 30.59 -3.06
CA GLU A 317 -15.73 31.87 -2.86
C GLU A 317 -14.89 33.02 -2.24
N ARG A 318 -13.60 33.17 -2.59
CA ARG A 318 -12.87 34.43 -2.34
C ARG A 318 -12.12 34.89 -3.60
N PRO A 319 -12.18 36.19 -3.93
CA PRO A 319 -11.57 36.74 -5.13
C PRO A 319 -10.05 36.84 -4.93
N VAL A 320 -9.32 35.85 -5.45
CA VAL A 320 -7.95 36.04 -5.95
C VAL A 320 -7.89 35.37 -7.32
N GLU A 321 -7.50 36.19 -8.29
CA GLU A 321 -7.46 36.10 -9.75
C GLU A 321 -7.76 34.74 -10.44
N ASN A 322 -8.82 34.76 -11.26
CA ASN A 322 -9.31 33.76 -12.23
C ASN A 322 -10.26 32.64 -11.73
N GLY A 323 -11.34 33.06 -11.06
CA GLY A 323 -12.36 32.20 -10.43
C GLY A 323 -13.51 31.66 -11.32
N THR A 324 -13.30 31.32 -12.60
CA THR A 324 -14.31 30.56 -13.36
C THR A 324 -13.72 29.78 -14.54
N VAL A 325 -13.98 28.47 -14.61
CA VAL A 325 -13.62 27.62 -15.76
C VAL A 325 -14.88 27.27 -16.57
N GLN A 326 -14.85 27.48 -17.89
CA GLN A 326 -15.87 26.95 -18.79
C GLN A 326 -15.39 25.63 -19.38
N LEU A 327 -16.22 24.59 -19.31
CA LEU A 327 -15.97 23.29 -19.90
C LEU A 327 -16.98 23.05 -21.01
N GLY A 328 -16.52 22.64 -22.19
CA GLY A 328 -17.33 22.12 -23.28
C GLY A 328 -17.74 20.65 -23.07
N TYR A 329 -18.69 20.16 -23.87
CA TYR A 329 -19.02 18.73 -23.89
C TYR A 329 -17.78 17.88 -24.21
N GLY A 330 -17.43 16.94 -23.34
CA GLY A 330 -16.25 16.10 -23.46
C GLY A 330 -14.99 16.63 -22.74
N ASP A 331 -14.96 17.92 -22.38
CA ASP A 331 -13.81 18.51 -21.67
C ASP A 331 -13.70 17.97 -20.24
N LYS A 332 -12.47 17.81 -19.78
CA LYS A 332 -12.16 17.35 -18.42
C LYS A 332 -11.46 18.45 -17.63
N LEU A 333 -11.90 18.67 -16.40
CA LEU A 333 -11.20 19.50 -15.44
C LEU A 333 -10.62 18.63 -14.33
N HIS A 334 -9.31 18.76 -14.15
CA HIS A 334 -8.58 18.10 -13.07
C HIS A 334 -8.33 19.13 -11.98
N LEU A 335 -8.93 18.89 -10.81
CA LEU A 335 -8.70 19.72 -9.63
C LEU A 335 -7.80 18.94 -8.68
N GLU A 336 -6.59 19.45 -8.51
CA GLU A 336 -5.61 18.96 -7.55
C GLU A 336 -5.76 19.73 -6.24
N HIS A 337 -5.71 19.03 -5.12
CA HIS A 337 -5.66 19.69 -3.82
C HIS A 337 -4.70 18.96 -2.88
N THR A 338 -3.76 19.73 -2.34
CA THR A 338 -2.75 19.26 -1.38
C THR A 338 -3.23 19.58 0.03
N PHE A 339 -3.60 18.57 0.81
CA PHE A 339 -4.06 18.76 2.18
C PHE A 339 -2.92 18.55 3.18
N ALA A 340 -2.74 19.50 4.09
CA ALA A 340 -1.59 19.59 4.99
C ALA A 340 -1.90 19.20 6.46
N THR A 341 -3.10 18.68 6.78
CA THR A 341 -3.52 18.36 8.16
C THR A 341 -4.20 16.98 8.27
N SER A 342 -4.14 16.36 9.46
CA SER A 342 -4.73 15.06 9.80
C SER A 342 -6.20 15.26 10.14
N GLY A 343 -7.03 14.28 9.81
CA GLY A 343 -8.49 14.37 9.98
C GLY A 343 -9.21 14.72 8.69
N PHE A 344 -10.53 14.95 8.79
CA PHE A 344 -11.36 15.31 7.64
C PHE A 344 -10.98 16.69 7.10
N SER A 345 -10.55 16.73 5.84
CA SER A 345 -10.30 17.96 5.09
C SER A 345 -11.36 18.11 3.99
N TYR A 346 -11.81 19.34 3.72
CA TYR A 346 -12.90 19.61 2.79
C TYR A 346 -12.51 20.67 1.76
N ALA A 347 -12.92 20.47 0.51
CA ALA A 347 -12.94 21.52 -0.50
C ALA A 347 -14.38 21.71 -1.01
N TRP A 348 -14.83 22.96 -1.07
CA TRP A 348 -16.16 23.32 -1.57
C TRP A 348 -16.07 23.77 -3.02
N PHE A 349 -16.87 23.14 -3.90
CA PHE A 349 -17.02 23.56 -5.28
C PHE A 349 -18.47 23.93 -5.56
N ASN A 350 -18.69 25.20 -5.91
CA ASN A 350 -20.00 25.67 -6.32
C ASN A 350 -20.12 25.54 -7.84
N LEU A 351 -20.93 24.58 -8.28
CA LEU A 351 -21.17 24.34 -9.70
C LEU A 351 -22.42 25.11 -10.10
N LYS A 352 -22.24 26.20 -10.85
CA LYS A 352 -23.37 26.97 -11.38
C LYS A 352 -23.59 26.60 -12.84
N GLN A 353 -24.71 25.96 -13.10
CA GLN A 353 -25.19 25.81 -14.48
C GLN A 353 -25.78 27.16 -14.91
N SER A 354 -25.21 27.78 -15.94
CA SER A 354 -25.81 28.95 -16.58
C SER A 354 -26.14 28.60 -18.02
N TRP A 355 -27.42 28.74 -18.38
CA TRP A 355 -27.90 28.64 -19.74
C TRP A 355 -27.94 30.04 -20.35
N GLU A 356 -27.69 30.17 -21.65
CA GLU A 356 -28.08 31.37 -22.38
C GLU A 356 -29.61 31.54 -22.20
N ASP A 357 -29.99 32.64 -21.55
CA ASP A 357 -31.35 33.18 -21.40
C ASP A 357 -32.38 32.48 -20.48
N GLN A 358 -31.99 31.61 -19.53
CA GLN A 358 -32.90 31.12 -18.46
C GLN A 358 -32.21 30.98 -17.08
N ALA A 359 -33.01 31.04 -16.01
CA ALA A 359 -32.57 31.08 -14.61
C ALA A 359 -31.60 29.93 -14.25
N SER A 360 -30.55 30.26 -13.51
CA SER A 360 -29.50 29.33 -13.07
C SER A 360 -30.00 28.35 -12.01
N SER A 361 -29.86 27.04 -12.27
CA SER A 361 -29.93 26.00 -11.25
C SER A 361 -28.53 25.77 -10.66
N GLY A 362 -28.36 26.06 -9.37
CA GLY A 362 -27.10 25.79 -8.66
C GLY A 362 -27.07 24.37 -8.13
N SER A 363 -26.03 23.61 -8.47
CA SER A 363 -25.69 22.36 -7.78
C SER A 363 -24.43 22.59 -6.95
N GLU A 364 -24.43 22.13 -5.71
CA GLU A 364 -23.26 22.20 -4.84
C GLU A 364 -22.64 20.81 -4.78
N LEU A 365 -21.37 20.70 -5.17
CA LEU A 365 -20.60 19.47 -5.08
C LEU A 365 -19.58 19.65 -3.96
N LYS A 366 -19.74 18.89 -2.88
CA LYS A 366 -18.76 18.88 -1.79
C LYS A 366 -17.81 17.72 -2.01
N TRP A 367 -16.52 18.02 -2.11
CA TRP A 367 -15.47 17.01 -2.10
C TRP A 367 -14.92 16.88 -0.67
N VAL A 368 -15.13 15.71 -0.08
CA VAL A 368 -14.76 15.40 1.29
C VAL A 368 -13.60 14.41 1.23
N ILE A 369 -12.51 14.67 1.94
CA ILE A 369 -11.39 13.72 2.05
C ILE A 369 -11.10 13.45 3.53
N GLU A 370 -11.18 12.21 3.95
CA GLU A 370 -10.74 11.73 5.26
C GLU A 370 -9.27 11.34 5.20
N ASN A 371 -8.41 12.19 5.76
CA ASN A 371 -6.98 11.95 5.79
C ASN A 371 -6.63 11.10 7.02
N ASN A 372 -6.48 9.78 6.83
CA ASN A 372 -6.15 8.80 7.88
C ASN A 372 -4.67 8.83 8.31
N ILE A 373 -3.99 9.95 8.08
CA ILE A 373 -2.64 10.16 8.59
C ILE A 373 -2.76 10.35 10.12
N THR A 374 -2.38 9.34 10.89
CA THR A 374 -2.28 9.41 12.37
C THR A 374 -1.14 10.30 12.86
N SER A 375 -0.39 10.91 11.96
CA SER A 375 0.68 11.87 12.25
C SER A 375 0.67 13.03 11.26
N VAL A 376 -0.35 13.89 11.34
CA VAL A 376 -0.11 15.26 10.88
C VAL A 376 0.12 16.11 12.08
N GLY A 377 1.32 16.66 12.09
CA GLY A 377 1.78 17.48 13.17
C GLY A 377 0.80 18.61 13.46
N THR A 378 0.53 18.77 14.75
CA THR A 378 0.84 20.07 15.36
C THR A 378 2.23 20.52 14.88
N THR A 379 2.58 21.78 14.96
CA THR A 379 3.99 22.17 14.86
C THR A 379 4.76 21.51 16.01
N VAL A 380 5.06 20.21 15.88
CA VAL A 380 5.94 19.45 16.75
C VAL A 380 7.29 19.94 16.30
N THR A 381 7.92 20.70 17.18
CA THR A 381 9.38 20.72 17.30
C THR A 381 9.89 19.34 16.89
N PRO A 382 10.84 19.20 15.95
CA PRO A 382 11.26 17.90 15.45
C PRO A 382 11.40 16.97 16.64
N VAL A 383 10.61 15.88 16.67
CA VAL A 383 10.88 14.81 17.62
C VAL A 383 12.28 14.39 17.22
N VAL A 384 13.25 14.80 18.03
CA VAL A 384 14.61 14.32 17.93
C VAL A 384 14.51 12.88 18.40
N ASP A 385 14.03 11.99 17.51
CA ASP A 385 14.55 10.63 17.51
C ASP A 385 16.06 10.84 17.45
N SER A 386 16.75 10.44 18.51
CA SER A 386 18.20 10.54 18.57
C SER A 386 18.75 9.62 17.48
N PHE A 387 18.88 10.14 16.27
CA PHE A 387 19.55 9.49 15.17
C PHE A 387 21.04 9.79 15.33
N ALA A 388 21.78 8.81 15.82
CA ALA A 388 23.18 8.94 16.23
C ALA A 388 24.17 8.32 15.23
N MET A 389 23.67 7.69 14.17
CA MET A 389 24.49 7.07 13.13
C MET A 389 25.53 8.05 12.56
N GLU A 390 26.81 7.68 12.72
CA GLU A 390 27.91 8.41 12.11
C GLU A 390 27.99 8.11 10.61
N VAL A 391 28.33 9.13 9.83
CA VAL A 391 28.56 8.97 8.40
C VAL A 391 29.93 8.34 8.16
N THR A 392 29.97 7.28 7.36
CA THR A 392 31.22 6.59 7.00
C THR A 392 31.55 6.81 5.53
N ASP A 393 32.83 6.72 5.17
CA ASP A 393 33.29 6.84 3.78
C ASP A 393 32.66 5.77 2.86
N GLU A 394 32.39 4.58 3.42
CA GLU A 394 31.79 3.46 2.69
C GLU A 394 30.38 3.79 2.18
N MET A 395 29.60 4.57 2.95
CA MET A 395 28.27 5.02 2.51
C MET A 395 28.32 5.79 1.20
N PHE A 396 29.44 6.47 0.89
CA PHE A 396 29.61 7.33 -0.29
C PHE A 396 30.55 6.76 -1.36
N ALA A 397 31.14 5.57 -1.11
CA ALA A 397 32.12 4.95 -1.99
C ALA A 397 31.51 4.43 -3.30
N ASN A 398 30.34 3.78 -3.21
CA ASN A 398 29.68 3.10 -4.33
C ASN A 398 28.32 3.72 -4.66
N CYS A 399 28.28 5.05 -4.80
CA CYS A 399 27.05 5.74 -5.16
C CYS A 399 26.60 5.32 -6.55
N ARG A 400 25.32 4.93 -6.66
CA ARG A 400 24.73 4.72 -7.97
C ARG A 400 24.54 6.09 -8.60
N THR A 401 25.08 6.29 -9.79
CA THR A 401 24.61 7.36 -10.67
C THR A 401 23.17 7.01 -11.00
N SER A 402 22.25 7.64 -10.28
CA SER A 402 20.87 7.63 -10.71
C SER A 402 20.84 8.66 -11.83
N PRO A 403 20.52 8.28 -13.08
CA PRO A 403 20.30 9.25 -14.14
C PRO A 403 19.00 9.99 -13.83
N PHE A 404 19.00 10.77 -12.76
CA PHE A 404 18.10 11.87 -12.51
C PHE A 404 18.39 12.88 -13.59
N HIS A 405 18.01 12.62 -14.83
CA HIS A 405 17.78 13.74 -15.73
C HIS A 405 16.49 14.44 -15.27
N LEU A 406 16.54 15.05 -14.08
CA LEU A 406 15.79 16.25 -13.75
C LEU A 406 16.28 17.33 -14.71
N ARG A 407 15.97 17.17 -16.00
CA ARG A 407 15.54 18.35 -16.75
C ARG A 407 14.38 18.85 -15.94
N VAL A 408 14.46 20.07 -15.46
CA VAL A 408 13.52 20.70 -14.54
C VAL A 408 12.16 20.98 -15.25
N ASN A 409 11.81 20.17 -16.26
CA ASN A 409 10.79 20.39 -17.29
C ASN A 409 9.93 19.15 -17.61
N ASP A 410 10.27 17.92 -17.18
CA ASP A 410 9.43 16.75 -17.48
C ASP A 410 8.68 16.28 -16.24
N THR A 411 7.60 17.01 -15.97
CA THR A 411 6.61 16.81 -14.89
C THR A 411 5.91 15.46 -14.93
N ARG A 412 6.17 14.64 -15.94
CA ARG A 412 5.60 13.31 -16.10
C ARG A 412 6.37 12.22 -15.34
N TYR A 413 7.51 12.56 -14.72
CA TYR A 413 8.40 11.57 -14.09
C TYR A 413 8.81 11.90 -12.65
N PHE A 414 7.84 12.23 -11.79
CA PHE A 414 8.03 12.24 -10.32
C PHE A 414 8.51 10.89 -9.74
N GLN A 415 8.57 9.84 -10.57
CA GLN A 415 8.93 8.46 -10.23
C GLN A 415 10.44 8.22 -10.08
N ALA A 416 11.30 9.08 -10.66
CA ALA A 416 12.75 8.96 -10.50
C ALA A 416 13.22 9.25 -9.06
N ALA A 417 12.40 9.92 -8.25
CA ALA A 417 12.69 10.35 -6.88
C ALA A 417 12.56 9.22 -5.83
N ALA A 418 12.98 8.00 -6.18
CA ALA A 418 12.98 6.85 -5.28
C ALA A 418 14.40 6.30 -5.09
N PHE A 419 14.75 6.01 -3.84
CA PHE A 419 15.94 5.26 -3.46
C PHE A 419 15.63 3.76 -3.55
N PRO A 420 16.67 2.93 -3.77
CA PRO A 420 16.54 1.47 -3.65
C PRO A 420 15.89 1.07 -2.33
N GLU A 421 14.96 0.13 -2.40
CA GLU A 421 14.22 -0.35 -1.23
C GLU A 421 15.15 -1.08 -0.25
N SER A 422 14.95 -0.85 1.04
CA SER A 422 15.63 -1.61 2.09
C SER A 422 14.67 -2.63 2.69
N LEU A 423 14.66 -3.83 2.09
CA LEU A 423 13.79 -4.93 2.50
C LEU A 423 14.43 -5.77 3.62
N TYR A 424 13.60 -6.47 4.39
CA TYR A 424 14.00 -7.47 5.39
C TYR A 424 14.93 -6.94 6.50
N GLN A 425 14.75 -5.68 6.89
CA GLN A 425 15.63 -5.01 7.83
C GLN A 425 15.41 -5.46 9.29
N PRO A 426 16.44 -5.42 10.15
CA PRO A 426 16.28 -5.69 11.58
C PRO A 426 15.38 -4.63 12.24
N LEU A 427 14.80 -4.99 13.39
CA LEU A 427 13.90 -4.12 14.15
C LEU A 427 14.65 -3.00 14.87
N ALA A 428 14.01 -1.85 15.06
CA ALA A 428 14.48 -0.72 15.88
C ALA A 428 15.97 -0.36 15.67
N THR A 429 16.45 -0.46 14.42
CA THR A 429 17.86 -0.30 14.05
C THR A 429 18.01 0.96 13.20
N GLU A 430 19.02 1.78 13.49
CA GLU A 430 19.37 2.89 12.63
C GLU A 430 19.92 2.37 11.29
N LEU A 431 19.46 2.97 10.20
CA LEU A 431 19.77 2.55 8.86
C LEU A 431 20.05 3.78 7.98
N ALA A 432 20.98 3.61 7.04
CA ALA A 432 21.24 4.52 5.94
C ALA A 432 20.79 3.89 4.62
N SER A 433 20.26 4.69 3.71
CA SER A 433 19.91 4.25 2.36
C SER A 433 21.15 3.94 1.54
N ALA A 434 20.98 3.25 0.40
CA ALA A 434 22.00 3.27 -0.64
C ALA A 434 22.28 4.72 -1.07
N CYS A 435 23.53 5.01 -1.44
CA CYS A 435 23.89 6.33 -1.94
C CYS A 435 23.45 6.52 -3.39
N ILE A 436 22.87 7.69 -3.66
CA ILE A 436 22.61 8.17 -5.02
C ILE A 436 23.53 9.35 -5.32
N GLU A 437 24.09 9.38 -6.52
CA GLU A 437 24.73 10.56 -7.09
C GLU A 437 23.74 11.29 -8.00
N ILE A 438 23.56 12.58 -7.75
CA ILE A 438 22.64 13.44 -8.46
C ILE A 438 23.34 13.97 -9.71
N ASP A 439 22.91 13.56 -10.90
CA ASP A 439 23.40 14.09 -12.17
C ASP A 439 22.27 14.85 -12.90
N GLY A 440 22.55 15.50 -14.03
CA GLY A 440 21.56 16.13 -14.91
C GLY A 440 20.80 17.37 -14.40
N LEU A 441 21.20 17.99 -13.29
CA LEU A 441 20.54 19.21 -12.76
C LEU A 441 20.90 20.47 -13.55
N GLU A 442 19.86 21.16 -14.03
CA GLU A 442 20.00 22.49 -14.68
C GLU A 442 20.00 23.65 -13.65
N THR A 443 19.56 23.39 -12.42
CA THR A 443 19.55 24.37 -11.31
C THR A 443 19.73 23.65 -9.97
N ASP A 444 20.24 24.38 -8.97
CA ASP A 444 20.37 23.89 -7.60
C ASP A 444 18.99 23.55 -7.00
N LEU A 445 18.94 22.49 -6.20
CA LEU A 445 17.74 22.07 -5.47
C LEU A 445 17.89 22.37 -3.99
N LYS A 446 16.79 22.68 -3.31
CA LYS A 446 16.74 22.70 -1.86
C LYS A 446 16.20 21.38 -1.33
N ILE A 447 16.82 20.84 -0.30
CA ILE A 447 16.40 19.61 0.36
C ILE A 447 16.12 19.86 1.84
N ASN A 448 14.99 19.34 2.31
CA ASN A 448 14.42 19.59 3.63
C ASN A 448 13.85 18.30 4.25
N SER A 449 14.12 18.09 5.53
CA SER A 449 13.55 16.97 6.27
C SER A 449 12.02 16.99 6.24
N TYR A 450 11.39 15.82 6.11
CA TYR A 450 9.96 15.65 6.23
C TYR A 450 9.66 14.54 7.24
N GLN A 451 8.75 14.81 8.19
CA GLN A 451 8.39 13.88 9.27
C GLN A 451 9.60 13.28 10.03
N GLY A 452 10.65 14.08 10.26
CA GLY A 452 11.83 13.66 11.03
C GLY A 452 12.86 12.84 10.25
N SER A 453 12.77 12.78 8.91
CA SER A 453 13.77 12.14 8.06
C SER A 453 15.17 12.78 8.19
N TRP A 454 16.22 11.99 8.16
CA TRP A 454 17.60 12.48 8.12
C TRP A 454 18.20 12.32 6.73
N PHE A 455 19.15 13.17 6.38
CA PHE A 455 19.92 13.03 5.15
C PHE A 455 21.35 13.53 5.33
N ALA A 456 22.27 12.99 4.54
CA ALA A 456 23.68 13.35 4.47
C ALA A 456 24.04 13.65 3.01
N ILE A 457 24.87 14.68 2.79
CA ILE A 457 25.32 15.11 1.47
C ILE A 457 26.84 15.08 1.44
N ASN A 458 27.44 14.43 0.44
CA ASN A 458 28.90 14.41 0.24
C ASN A 458 29.71 14.05 1.51
N GLY A 459 29.28 13.03 2.25
CA GLY A 459 29.96 12.59 3.48
C GLY A 459 29.80 13.51 4.70
N GLN A 460 29.02 14.60 4.60
CA GLN A 460 28.73 15.46 5.76
C GLN A 460 27.81 14.74 6.76
N PRO A 461 27.87 15.08 8.07
CA PRO A 461 27.03 14.46 9.08
C PRO A 461 25.53 14.53 8.74
N PHE A 462 24.78 13.52 9.15
CA PHE A 462 23.34 13.51 8.99
C PHE A 462 22.70 14.75 9.61
N THR A 463 21.79 15.36 8.86
CA THR A 463 21.12 16.58 9.23
C THR A 463 19.63 16.51 8.87
N GLN A 464 18.84 17.35 9.53
CA GLN A 464 17.46 17.65 9.17
C GLN A 464 17.31 19.09 8.64
N ARG A 465 18.40 19.87 8.69
CA ARG A 465 18.40 21.29 8.31
C ARG A 465 18.37 21.45 6.80
N GLU A 466 17.66 22.46 6.34
CA GLU A 466 17.66 22.88 4.93
C GLU A 466 19.08 22.91 4.39
N SER A 467 19.27 22.23 3.26
CA SER A 467 20.54 22.18 2.54
C SER A 467 20.30 22.36 1.05
N VAL A 468 21.36 22.67 0.32
CA VAL A 468 21.34 22.81 -1.14
C VAL A 468 22.04 21.62 -1.76
N ILE A 469 21.41 21.02 -2.76
CA ILE A 469 21.95 19.94 -3.61
C ILE A 469 22.27 20.50 -4.99
N LYS A 470 23.42 20.11 -5.51
CA LYS A 470 23.95 20.50 -6.82
C LYS A 470 24.19 19.29 -7.71
N ASN A 471 24.42 19.54 -8.98
CA ASN A 471 24.87 18.50 -9.91
C ASN A 471 26.19 17.88 -9.43
N GLY A 472 26.26 16.55 -9.41
CA GLY A 472 27.37 15.74 -8.90
C GLY A 472 27.30 15.44 -7.39
N ASP A 473 26.35 16.02 -6.64
CA ASP A 473 26.25 15.76 -5.21
C ASP A 473 25.75 14.35 -4.93
N LYS A 474 26.32 13.73 -3.90
CA LYS A 474 25.95 12.41 -3.41
C LYS A 474 25.06 12.54 -2.19
N VAL A 475 23.95 11.79 -2.16
CA VAL A 475 22.93 11.86 -1.12
C VAL A 475 22.65 10.49 -0.53
N VAL A 476 22.56 10.45 0.80
CA VAL A 476 22.15 9.28 1.59
C VAL A 476 21.05 9.72 2.55
N LEU A 477 20.01 8.90 2.70
CA LEU A 477 18.93 9.12 3.66
C LEU A 477 19.16 8.28 4.92
N GLY A 478 18.68 8.75 6.07
CA GLY A 478 18.86 8.10 7.36
C GLY A 478 17.56 8.02 8.16
N THR A 479 17.33 6.89 8.83
CA THR A 479 16.21 6.71 9.77
C THR A 479 16.41 5.50 10.69
N ALA A 480 15.56 5.33 11.70
CA ALA A 480 15.40 4.07 12.42
C ALA A 480 14.30 3.19 11.78
N THR A 481 14.54 1.89 11.69
CA THR A 481 13.54 0.90 11.26
C THR A 481 12.41 0.78 12.31
N PRO A 482 11.20 0.37 11.90
CA PRO A 482 10.12 0.06 12.84
C PRO A 482 10.53 -0.93 13.95
N SER A 483 9.86 -0.84 15.10
CA SER A 483 10.12 -1.69 16.28
C SER A 483 9.43 -3.05 16.23
N ASP A 484 8.70 -3.36 15.16
CA ASP A 484 7.87 -4.56 15.05
C ASP A 484 8.06 -5.24 13.68
N TYR A 485 7.76 -6.53 13.62
CA TYR A 485 7.86 -7.36 12.43
C TYR A 485 6.82 -6.96 11.38
N MET A 486 7.12 -7.26 10.11
CA MET A 486 6.18 -7.06 9.00
C MET A 486 5.67 -5.61 8.86
N GLN A 487 6.48 -4.64 9.27
CA GLN A 487 6.15 -3.22 9.18
C GLN A 487 6.86 -2.59 7.98
N SER A 488 6.14 -1.69 7.30
CA SER A 488 6.70 -0.88 6.22
C SER A 488 6.76 0.59 6.66
N LYS A 489 7.86 1.26 6.31
CA LYS A 489 8.08 2.69 6.56
C LYS A 489 8.59 3.36 5.30
N THR A 490 8.00 4.49 4.93
CA THR A 490 8.52 5.36 3.87
C THR A 490 9.20 6.56 4.50
N VAL A 491 10.51 6.68 4.31
CA VAL A 491 11.28 7.89 4.58
C VAL A 491 11.10 8.84 3.41
N ARG A 492 10.76 10.09 3.71
CA ARG A 492 10.59 11.13 2.69
C ARG A 492 11.43 12.32 3.01
N VAL A 493 12.07 12.88 1.99
CA VAL A 493 12.77 14.16 2.09
C VAL A 493 12.20 15.09 1.02
N ARG A 494 11.75 16.27 1.45
CA ARG A 494 11.16 17.26 0.54
C ARG A 494 12.28 17.90 -0.29
N VAL A 495 12.00 18.04 -1.58
CA VAL A 495 12.88 18.67 -2.56
C VAL A 495 12.13 19.81 -3.23
N GLU A 496 12.74 20.99 -3.27
CA GLU A 496 12.18 22.18 -3.89
C GLU A 496 13.12 22.66 -5.00
N PRO A 497 12.63 22.82 -6.25
CA PRO A 497 13.42 23.35 -7.35
C PRO A 497 13.87 24.81 -7.10
N GLY A 498 15.07 25.16 -7.56
CA GLY A 498 15.60 26.53 -7.51
C GLY A 498 14.77 27.54 -8.30
N ALA A 499 14.94 28.83 -8.04
CA ALA A 499 14.12 29.90 -8.63
C ALA A 499 14.14 30.00 -10.18
N ASN A 500 15.13 29.38 -10.82
CA ASN A 500 15.27 29.35 -12.29
C ASN A 500 14.70 28.07 -12.92
N ALA A 501 14.09 27.21 -12.11
CA ALA A 501 13.35 26.04 -12.54
C ALA A 501 12.15 26.43 -13.42
N LEU A 502 11.94 25.74 -14.54
CA LEU A 502 10.74 25.96 -15.36
C LEU A 502 9.49 25.35 -14.72
N ASP A 503 9.62 24.29 -13.91
CA ASP A 503 8.60 23.83 -12.96
C ASP A 503 9.09 24.02 -11.51
N ASN A 504 8.35 24.81 -10.73
CA ASN A 504 8.68 25.14 -9.34
C ASN A 504 7.98 24.24 -8.31
N ARG A 505 7.27 23.19 -8.75
CA ARG A 505 6.59 22.27 -7.82
C ARG A 505 7.59 21.43 -7.04
N GLY A 506 7.41 21.40 -5.73
CA GLY A 506 8.17 20.50 -4.85
C GLY A 506 7.82 19.04 -5.09
N PHE A 507 8.77 18.16 -4.79
CA PHE A 507 8.60 16.71 -4.83
C PHE A 507 9.31 16.06 -3.64
N PHE A 508 9.26 14.73 -3.54
CA PHE A 508 9.90 13.99 -2.46
C PHE A 508 10.86 12.97 -3.00
N PHE A 509 12.06 12.93 -2.41
CA PHE A 509 12.86 11.73 -2.39
C PHE A 509 12.22 10.72 -1.43
N ASN A 510 11.93 9.53 -1.92
CA ASN A 510 11.30 8.45 -1.17
C ASN A 510 12.30 7.31 -0.97
N TRP A 511 12.38 6.78 0.24
CA TRP A 511 13.09 5.55 0.53
C TRP A 511 12.20 4.68 1.40
N ASN A 512 11.88 3.49 0.90
CA ASN A 512 11.01 2.56 1.60
C ASN A 512 11.83 1.49 2.29
N ILE A 513 11.33 1.11 3.46
CA ILE A 513 11.94 0.18 4.38
C ILE A 513 10.88 -0.83 4.77
N GLN A 514 11.23 -2.11 4.80
CA GLN A 514 10.38 -3.14 5.38
C GLN A 514 11.19 -3.95 6.40
N THR A 515 10.63 -4.15 7.58
CA THR A 515 11.26 -5.02 8.59
C THR A 515 11.14 -6.49 8.19
N THR A 516 12.04 -7.32 8.70
CA THR A 516 11.95 -8.77 8.57
C THR A 516 10.60 -9.28 9.08
N ASN A 517 10.11 -10.38 8.51
CA ASN A 517 8.86 -11.01 8.88
C ASN A 517 9.16 -12.41 9.47
N THR A 518 9.87 -12.46 10.59
CA THR A 518 10.36 -13.72 11.19
C THR A 518 9.95 -13.83 12.66
N GLU A 519 8.78 -13.27 13.01
CA GLU A 519 8.26 -13.21 14.39
C GLU A 519 8.16 -14.60 15.05
N ARG A 520 7.90 -15.63 14.25
CA ARG A 520 7.86 -17.03 14.70
C ARG A 520 8.54 -17.94 13.69
N ALA A 521 8.74 -19.19 14.10
CA ALA A 521 9.19 -20.23 13.18
C ALA A 521 8.17 -20.45 12.05
N PRO A 522 8.65 -20.79 10.83
CA PRO A 522 7.79 -21.15 9.71
C PRO A 522 6.87 -22.33 10.02
N GLN A 523 5.66 -22.31 9.46
CA GLN A 523 4.73 -23.42 9.54
C GLN A 523 3.94 -23.63 8.25
N THR A 524 3.19 -24.73 8.20
CA THR A 524 2.31 -25.06 7.08
C THR A 524 0.86 -24.77 7.45
N TRP A 525 0.21 -23.94 6.64
CA TRP A 525 -1.21 -23.65 6.71
C TRP A 525 -1.94 -24.43 5.62
N LYS A 526 -3.06 -25.07 5.96
CA LYS A 526 -3.91 -25.75 4.98
C LYS A 526 -5.20 -24.97 4.80
N ILE A 527 -5.53 -24.64 3.55
CA ILE A 527 -6.77 -23.95 3.22
C ILE A 527 -7.63 -24.78 2.26
N GLY A 528 -8.94 -24.80 2.52
CA GLY A 528 -9.90 -25.43 1.63
C GLY A 528 -11.29 -25.60 2.23
N PRO A 529 -12.30 -26.04 1.45
CA PRO A 529 -13.69 -26.04 1.89
C PRO A 529 -13.98 -26.86 3.15
N SER A 530 -13.17 -27.89 3.40
CA SER A 530 -13.26 -28.79 4.57
C SER A 530 -12.14 -28.55 5.60
N GLN A 531 -11.29 -27.57 5.39
CA GLN A 531 -10.24 -27.18 6.34
C GLN A 531 -10.79 -26.14 7.34
N GLU A 532 -10.04 -25.91 8.42
CA GLU A 532 -10.34 -24.86 9.40
C GLU A 532 -10.37 -23.48 8.72
N HIS A 533 -9.33 -23.19 7.93
CA HIS A 533 -9.24 -22.01 7.09
C HIS A 533 -9.75 -22.34 5.69
N ARG A 534 -10.65 -21.52 5.15
CA ARG A 534 -11.32 -21.78 3.87
C ARG A 534 -10.74 -20.97 2.73
N GLN A 535 -10.14 -19.81 3.04
CA GLN A 535 -9.59 -18.87 2.07
C GLN A 535 -8.19 -18.41 2.51
N ILE A 536 -7.38 -17.90 1.58
CA ILE A 536 -6.07 -17.29 1.91
C ILE A 536 -6.28 -16.11 2.89
N GLU A 537 -7.35 -15.33 2.71
CA GLU A 537 -7.66 -14.16 3.54
C GLU A 537 -7.77 -14.51 5.04
N ASP A 538 -8.22 -15.73 5.37
CA ASP A 538 -8.38 -16.20 6.75
C ASP A 538 -7.04 -16.25 7.50
N ILE A 539 -5.93 -16.40 6.77
CA ILE A 539 -4.58 -16.58 7.33
C ILE A 539 -3.59 -15.49 6.92
N MET A 540 -3.96 -14.61 6.00
CA MET A 540 -3.03 -13.74 5.28
C MET A 540 -2.19 -12.86 6.22
N GLN A 541 -2.82 -12.23 7.22
CA GLN A 541 -2.14 -11.37 8.21
C GLN A 541 -1.33 -12.15 9.26
N MET A 542 -1.43 -13.49 9.27
CA MET A 542 -0.69 -14.37 10.18
C MET A 542 0.56 -14.99 9.52
N LEU A 543 0.75 -14.76 8.22
CA LEU A 543 1.86 -15.35 7.45
C LEU A 543 3.19 -14.70 7.82
N VAL A 544 4.18 -15.53 8.10
CA VAL A 544 5.57 -15.13 8.31
C VAL A 544 6.48 -15.72 7.23
N ALA A 545 7.69 -15.18 7.09
CA ALA A 545 8.69 -15.69 6.16
C ALA A 545 8.97 -17.18 6.36
N GLY A 546 9.01 -17.92 5.25
CA GLY A 546 9.18 -19.37 5.20
C GLY A 546 7.90 -20.18 5.33
N ASP A 547 6.75 -19.55 5.65
CA ASP A 547 5.48 -20.27 5.73
C ASP A 547 5.10 -20.89 4.38
N VAL A 548 4.41 -22.03 4.48
CA VAL A 548 3.82 -22.73 3.34
C VAL A 548 2.31 -22.71 3.47
N VAL A 549 1.60 -22.26 2.45
CA VAL A 549 0.14 -22.30 2.35
C VAL A 549 -0.23 -23.39 1.34
N GLU A 550 -0.71 -24.54 1.84
CA GLU A 550 -1.27 -25.61 1.01
C GLU A 550 -2.73 -25.29 0.67
N VAL A 551 -3.01 -25.10 -0.62
CA VAL A 551 -4.34 -24.78 -1.14
C VAL A 551 -4.96 -26.03 -1.77
N ILE A 552 -6.03 -26.55 -1.18
CA ILE A 552 -6.63 -27.82 -1.61
C ILE A 552 -7.35 -27.68 -2.96
N GLY A 553 -7.02 -28.54 -3.93
CA GLY A 553 -7.55 -28.53 -5.28
C GLY A 553 -8.99 -29.02 -5.43
N ASP A 554 -9.46 -29.10 -6.68
CA ASP A 554 -10.87 -29.38 -7.03
C ASP A 554 -11.85 -28.43 -6.34
N SER A 555 -11.46 -27.16 -6.21
CA SER A 555 -12.24 -26.13 -5.52
C SER A 555 -11.90 -24.73 -6.02
N ASP A 556 -12.92 -23.86 -5.97
CA ASP A 556 -12.80 -22.44 -6.30
C ASP A 556 -12.56 -21.61 -5.03
N TYR A 557 -11.63 -20.66 -5.15
CA TYR A 557 -11.20 -19.75 -4.10
C TYR A 557 -11.46 -18.31 -4.51
N ALA A 558 -11.70 -17.48 -3.50
CA ALA A 558 -11.88 -16.06 -3.68
C ALA A 558 -10.56 -15.41 -4.16
N PRO A 559 -10.66 -14.40 -5.04
CA PRO A 559 -9.51 -13.58 -5.43
C PRO A 559 -8.93 -12.88 -4.20
N PHE A 560 -7.61 -12.65 -4.19
CA PHE A 560 -6.90 -12.12 -3.01
C PHE A 560 -5.81 -11.12 -3.37
N ILE A 561 -5.51 -10.21 -2.44
CA ILE A 561 -4.41 -9.26 -2.58
C ILE A 561 -3.55 -9.28 -1.33
N MET A 562 -2.31 -9.70 -1.48
CA MET A 562 -1.31 -9.63 -0.42
C MET A 562 -0.67 -8.24 -0.41
N LYS A 563 -0.69 -7.58 0.75
CA LYS A 563 -0.13 -6.24 0.93
C LYS A 563 0.83 -6.18 2.11
N ASN A 564 2.06 -5.75 1.85
CA ASN A 564 3.12 -5.59 2.85
C ASN A 564 3.45 -6.84 3.67
N ILE A 565 3.19 -8.03 3.11
CA ILE A 565 3.51 -9.32 3.75
C ILE A 565 4.58 -9.97 2.89
N SER A 566 5.78 -10.14 3.45
CA SER A 566 6.93 -10.62 2.69
C SER A 566 7.52 -11.87 3.32
N GLY A 567 8.06 -12.74 2.47
CA GLY A 567 9.08 -13.70 2.88
C GLY A 567 10.45 -13.04 3.00
N THR A 568 11.51 -13.83 2.95
CA THR A 568 12.87 -13.37 2.63
C THR A 568 13.42 -14.20 1.47
N PRO A 569 14.52 -13.80 0.81
CA PRO A 569 15.12 -14.61 -0.26
C PRO A 569 15.48 -16.03 0.20
N ASP A 570 15.91 -16.19 1.45
CA ASP A 570 16.26 -17.50 2.03
C ASP A 570 15.04 -18.28 2.54
N LEU A 571 13.97 -17.56 2.93
CA LEU A 571 12.73 -18.11 3.49
C LEU A 571 11.53 -17.48 2.78
N PRO A 572 11.28 -17.80 1.50
CA PRO A 572 10.13 -17.26 0.80
C PRO A 572 8.83 -17.82 1.37
N ILE A 573 7.75 -17.04 1.31
CA ILE A 573 6.41 -17.56 1.58
C ILE A 573 5.95 -18.31 0.33
N LYS A 574 5.51 -19.56 0.51
CA LYS A 574 5.10 -20.42 -0.60
C LYS A 574 3.59 -20.66 -0.56
N ILE A 575 2.89 -20.38 -1.64
CA ILE A 575 1.49 -20.74 -1.83
C ILE A 575 1.45 -21.87 -2.85
N ILE A 576 1.10 -23.07 -2.39
CA ILE A 576 1.24 -24.32 -3.14
C ILE A 576 -0.13 -24.97 -3.30
N GLY A 577 -0.56 -25.16 -4.54
CA GLY A 577 -1.75 -25.94 -4.83
C GLY A 577 -1.51 -27.44 -4.67
N VAL A 578 -2.40 -28.09 -3.93
CA VAL A 578 -2.42 -29.55 -3.75
C VAL A 578 -3.52 -30.12 -4.62
N GLU A 579 -3.19 -30.91 -5.63
CA GLU A 579 -4.21 -31.45 -6.53
C GLU A 579 -5.15 -32.42 -5.81
N VAL A 580 -6.43 -32.30 -6.11
CA VAL A 580 -7.46 -33.26 -5.72
C VAL A 580 -8.20 -33.65 -6.99
N ASN A 581 -8.44 -34.95 -7.19
CA ASN A 581 -9.08 -35.46 -8.41
C ASN A 581 -8.43 -34.98 -9.73
N GLY A 582 -7.10 -34.77 -9.72
CA GLY A 582 -6.34 -34.26 -10.86
C GLY A 582 -6.60 -32.79 -11.20
N LYS A 583 -7.19 -32.00 -10.28
CA LYS A 583 -7.45 -30.58 -10.49
C LYS A 583 -6.69 -29.71 -9.49
N LYS A 584 -6.08 -28.66 -10.01
CA LYS A 584 -5.46 -27.57 -9.24
C LYS A 584 -6.52 -26.78 -8.47
N PRO A 585 -6.16 -26.09 -7.38
CA PRO A 585 -7.02 -25.07 -6.79
C PRO A 585 -7.11 -23.86 -7.71
N ARG A 586 -8.29 -23.25 -7.77
CA ARG A 586 -8.58 -22.18 -8.72
C ARG A 586 -9.01 -20.89 -8.05
N PHE A 587 -8.27 -19.80 -8.29
CA PHE A 587 -8.69 -18.46 -7.91
C PHE A 587 -9.50 -17.84 -9.05
N VAL A 588 -10.76 -17.48 -8.77
CA VAL A 588 -11.74 -17.09 -9.80
C VAL A 588 -12.30 -15.70 -9.54
N GLY A 589 -12.32 -14.86 -10.57
CA GLY A 589 -13.05 -13.60 -10.55
C GLY A 589 -12.18 -12.39 -10.21
N ASN A 590 -12.80 -11.33 -9.70
CA ASN A 590 -12.16 -10.08 -9.34
C ASN A 590 -12.15 -9.87 -7.84
N HIS A 591 -11.04 -9.36 -7.34
CA HIS A 591 -10.99 -8.84 -6.00
C HIS A 591 -12.04 -7.71 -5.86
N PRO A 592 -12.79 -7.61 -4.74
CA PRO A 592 -13.85 -6.60 -4.59
C PRO A 592 -13.38 -5.16 -4.84
N ASP A 593 -12.13 -4.87 -4.49
CA ASP A 593 -11.54 -3.53 -4.63
C ASP A 593 -10.79 -3.29 -5.96
N TRP A 594 -10.55 -4.33 -6.78
CA TRP A 594 -9.70 -4.24 -7.98
C TRP A 594 -10.16 -5.17 -9.11
N GLU A 595 -9.99 -4.75 -10.37
CA GLU A 595 -10.36 -5.54 -11.56
C GLU A 595 -9.38 -6.71 -11.86
N TRP A 596 -8.78 -7.31 -10.83
CA TRP A 596 -7.85 -8.43 -10.93
C TRP A 596 -8.06 -9.53 -9.90
N THR A 597 -7.60 -10.74 -10.23
CA THR A 597 -7.83 -11.95 -9.43
C THR A 597 -6.82 -12.12 -8.28
N VAL A 598 -5.53 -11.99 -8.56
CA VAL A 598 -4.44 -12.12 -7.56
C VAL A 598 -3.53 -10.91 -7.66
N GLY A 599 -3.17 -10.31 -6.52
CA GLY A 599 -2.26 -9.17 -6.48
C GLY A 599 -1.23 -9.24 -5.36
N LEU A 600 0.03 -8.90 -5.66
CA LEU A 600 1.11 -8.78 -4.68
C LEU A 600 1.61 -7.33 -4.66
N ARG A 601 1.44 -6.65 -3.53
CA ARG A 601 1.78 -5.23 -3.38
C ARG A 601 2.69 -5.01 -2.18
N GLY A 602 3.94 -4.60 -2.41
CA GLY A 602 4.95 -4.50 -1.34
C GLY A 602 5.17 -5.84 -0.60
N SER A 603 4.85 -6.96 -1.26
CA SER A 603 4.83 -8.29 -0.68
C SER A 603 5.87 -9.13 -1.42
N HIS A 604 7.07 -9.16 -0.88
CA HIS A 604 8.28 -9.60 -1.57
C HIS A 604 8.64 -11.05 -1.21
N SER A 605 9.43 -11.71 -2.06
CA SER A 605 9.86 -13.10 -1.85
C SER A 605 8.69 -14.07 -1.65
N ILE A 606 7.79 -14.09 -2.64
CA ILE A 606 6.60 -14.95 -2.67
C ILE A 606 6.71 -15.93 -3.85
N GLU A 607 6.41 -17.19 -3.59
CA GLU A 607 6.33 -18.23 -4.62
C GLU A 607 4.91 -18.77 -4.74
N LEU A 608 4.41 -18.84 -5.98
CA LEU A 608 3.12 -19.43 -6.32
C LEU A 608 3.37 -20.71 -7.11
N HIS A 609 2.87 -21.84 -6.63
CA HIS A 609 3.10 -23.15 -7.23
C HIS A 609 1.78 -23.87 -7.48
N ASN A 610 1.64 -24.44 -8.68
CA ASN A 610 0.57 -25.39 -8.98
C ASN A 610 -0.85 -24.84 -8.77
N ILE A 611 -1.11 -23.58 -9.16
CA ILE A 611 -2.41 -22.91 -9.01
C ILE A 611 -3.03 -22.57 -10.36
N GLU A 612 -4.35 -22.44 -10.39
CA GLU A 612 -5.11 -21.90 -11.52
C GLU A 612 -5.62 -20.49 -11.18
N ILE A 613 -5.43 -19.51 -12.08
CA ILE A 613 -5.91 -18.13 -11.93
C ILE A 613 -6.74 -17.76 -13.15
N THR A 614 -8.00 -17.38 -12.94
CA THR A 614 -8.92 -17.08 -14.04
C THR A 614 -10.02 -16.08 -13.68
N GLY A 615 -10.67 -15.53 -14.71
CA GLY A 615 -11.95 -14.84 -14.56
C GLY A 615 -11.87 -13.39 -14.07
N GLY A 616 -10.69 -12.77 -14.04
CA GLY A 616 -10.58 -11.33 -13.86
C GLY A 616 -11.25 -10.56 -15.01
N ASP A 617 -11.89 -9.43 -14.73
CA ASP A 617 -12.63 -8.61 -15.71
C ASP A 617 -11.69 -7.85 -16.66
N SER A 618 -10.48 -7.56 -16.16
CA SER A 618 -9.44 -6.86 -16.88
C SER A 618 -8.12 -7.61 -16.80
N LEU A 619 -7.66 -7.95 -15.59
CA LEU A 619 -6.36 -8.56 -15.32
C LEU A 619 -6.50 -9.84 -14.48
N CYS A 620 -5.59 -10.81 -14.56
CA CYS A 620 -5.56 -11.94 -13.62
C CYS A 620 -4.53 -11.78 -12.50
N PHE A 621 -3.26 -11.51 -12.82
CA PHE A 621 -2.19 -11.41 -11.83
C PHE A 621 -1.49 -10.05 -11.84
N ARG A 622 -1.52 -9.35 -10.71
CA ARG A 622 -0.87 -8.04 -10.52
C ARG A 622 0.40 -8.16 -9.70
N HIS A 623 1.51 -7.74 -10.29
CA HIS A 623 2.83 -7.63 -9.67
C HIS A 623 3.16 -6.16 -9.35
N GLU A 624 3.30 -5.85 -8.07
CA GLU A 624 3.83 -4.60 -7.49
C GLU A 624 4.78 -4.96 -6.33
N SER A 625 5.62 -5.97 -6.52
CA SER A 625 6.53 -6.54 -5.50
C SER A 625 7.86 -6.95 -6.14
N ASP A 626 8.76 -7.61 -5.40
CA ASP A 626 10.08 -8.05 -5.88
C ASP A 626 10.37 -9.49 -5.42
N ASN A 627 11.24 -10.18 -6.16
CA ASN A 627 11.59 -11.58 -5.96
C ASN A 627 10.34 -12.51 -5.98
N ILE A 628 9.55 -12.41 -7.04
CA ILE A 628 8.32 -13.21 -7.19
C ILE A 628 8.56 -14.35 -8.16
N SER A 629 8.01 -15.53 -7.88
CA SER A 629 8.01 -16.64 -8.82
C SER A 629 6.68 -17.37 -8.93
N ILE A 630 6.33 -17.77 -10.15
CA ILE A 630 5.13 -18.53 -10.49
C ILE A 630 5.58 -19.80 -11.20
N HIS A 631 5.17 -20.96 -10.68
CA HIS A 631 5.61 -22.27 -11.14
C HIS A 631 4.43 -23.20 -11.42
N ASN A 632 4.52 -23.99 -12.50
CA ASN A 632 3.59 -25.09 -12.79
C ASN A 632 2.11 -24.67 -12.76
N SER A 633 1.81 -23.42 -13.10
CA SER A 633 0.51 -22.79 -12.90
C SER A 633 -0.24 -22.61 -14.23
N TYR A 634 -1.54 -22.37 -14.14
CA TYR A 634 -2.42 -22.17 -15.28
C TYR A 634 -3.14 -20.82 -15.18
N ILE A 635 -2.86 -19.91 -16.12
CA ILE A 635 -3.41 -18.55 -16.09
C ILE A 635 -4.20 -18.32 -17.37
N HIS A 636 -5.51 -18.12 -17.27
CA HIS A 636 -6.33 -18.10 -18.46
C HIS A 636 -7.63 -17.32 -18.33
N ASN A 637 -8.21 -17.00 -19.49
CA ASN A 637 -9.43 -16.19 -19.59
C ASN A 637 -9.29 -14.79 -18.97
N CYS A 638 -8.15 -14.13 -19.21
CA CYS A 638 -7.85 -12.80 -18.69
C CYS A 638 -8.03 -11.74 -19.81
N PRO A 639 -9.15 -10.98 -19.84
CA PRO A 639 -9.58 -10.24 -21.04
C PRO A 639 -8.60 -9.18 -21.54
N SER A 640 -8.00 -8.38 -20.66
CA SER A 640 -7.05 -7.34 -21.06
C SER A 640 -5.61 -7.79 -20.87
N ILE A 641 -5.26 -8.28 -19.68
CA ILE A 641 -3.90 -8.69 -19.34
C ILE A 641 -3.90 -9.99 -18.52
N GLY A 642 -3.00 -10.92 -18.78
CA GLY A 642 -2.83 -12.10 -17.92
C GLY A 642 -2.02 -11.75 -16.66
N ILE A 643 -0.75 -11.41 -16.86
CA ILE A 643 0.21 -10.99 -15.84
C ILE A 643 0.64 -9.55 -16.11
N LEU A 644 0.53 -8.68 -15.09
CA LEU A 644 0.91 -7.26 -15.15
C LEU A 644 1.95 -6.88 -14.08
N GLY A 645 3.19 -6.60 -14.50
CA GLY A 645 4.16 -5.81 -13.73
C GLY A 645 4.07 -4.33 -14.09
N THR A 646 4.01 -3.44 -13.09
CA THR A 646 3.94 -1.99 -13.33
C THR A 646 5.29 -1.36 -13.57
N ASP A 647 5.26 -0.19 -14.21
CA ASP A 647 6.43 0.68 -14.33
C ASP A 647 6.96 1.14 -12.95
N ASN A 648 6.11 1.14 -11.91
CA ASN A 648 6.48 1.42 -10.53
C ASN A 648 6.29 0.20 -9.63
N ASN A 649 7.09 0.15 -8.55
CA ASN A 649 6.99 -0.82 -7.46
C ASN A 649 7.17 -2.29 -7.86
N SER A 650 7.49 -2.60 -9.12
CA SER A 650 7.67 -3.97 -9.60
C SER A 650 9.14 -4.28 -9.74
N GLY A 651 9.61 -5.32 -9.07
CA GLY A 651 10.95 -5.86 -9.21
C GLY A 651 10.95 -7.15 -10.04
N SER A 652 11.85 -8.06 -9.70
CA SER A 652 12.07 -9.32 -10.41
C SER A 652 10.85 -10.25 -10.35
N LEU A 653 10.55 -10.89 -11.49
CA LEU A 653 9.47 -11.84 -11.65
C LEU A 653 9.93 -13.02 -12.52
N SER A 654 9.76 -14.24 -12.00
CA SER A 654 9.99 -15.49 -12.74
C SER A 654 8.69 -16.24 -13.01
N ILE A 655 8.49 -16.66 -14.25
CA ILE A 655 7.34 -17.46 -14.71
C ILE A 655 7.89 -18.74 -15.31
N ILE A 656 7.69 -19.86 -14.65
CA ILE A 656 8.36 -21.13 -14.95
C ILE A 656 7.33 -22.23 -15.12
N ASN A 657 7.48 -23.04 -16.19
CA ASN A 657 6.59 -24.18 -16.47
C ASN A 657 5.09 -23.81 -16.42
N THR A 658 4.73 -22.60 -16.85
CA THR A 658 3.38 -22.05 -16.67
C THR A 658 2.68 -21.98 -18.01
N GLU A 659 1.41 -22.36 -18.03
CA GLU A 659 0.56 -22.24 -19.22
C GLU A 659 -0.27 -20.96 -19.13
N ILE A 660 -0.26 -20.15 -20.20
CA ILE A 660 -1.02 -18.91 -20.29
C ILE A 660 -1.83 -18.91 -21.58
N THR A 661 -3.16 -18.92 -21.45
CA THR A 661 -4.04 -19.07 -22.61
C THR A 661 -5.29 -18.21 -22.56
N ASN A 662 -5.90 -18.00 -23.73
CA ASN A 662 -7.13 -17.22 -23.90
C ASN A 662 -7.10 -15.86 -23.17
N SER A 663 -5.92 -15.23 -23.16
CA SER A 663 -5.64 -14.01 -22.40
C SER A 663 -5.13 -12.90 -23.32
N GLY A 664 -5.18 -11.67 -22.83
CA GLY A 664 -4.86 -10.48 -23.64
C GLY A 664 -5.98 -10.12 -24.61
N GLY A 665 -5.88 -8.96 -25.27
CA GLY A 665 -6.69 -8.62 -26.46
C GLY A 665 -7.80 -7.59 -26.28
N ARG A 666 -8.42 -7.46 -25.09
CA ARG A 666 -9.42 -6.39 -24.87
C ARG A 666 -8.75 -5.02 -24.90
N ALA A 667 -9.00 -4.27 -25.97
CA ALA A 667 -8.61 -2.89 -26.09
C ALA A 667 -9.34 -2.03 -25.05
N THR A 668 -8.60 -1.15 -24.38
CA THR A 668 -9.14 -0.10 -23.52
C THR A 668 -9.06 1.24 -24.25
N PRO A 669 -9.77 2.29 -23.80
CA PRO A 669 -9.66 3.63 -24.40
C PRO A 669 -8.22 4.14 -24.50
N ASP A 670 -7.37 3.76 -23.53
CA ASP A 670 -5.99 4.22 -23.40
C ASP A 670 -4.94 3.22 -23.94
N ALA A 671 -5.31 1.95 -24.17
CA ALA A 671 -4.43 0.92 -24.72
C ALA A 671 -5.12 0.15 -25.85
N LYS A 672 -4.62 0.32 -27.08
CA LYS A 672 -5.19 -0.32 -28.28
C LYS A 672 -5.00 -1.85 -28.32
N TRP A 673 -4.14 -2.41 -27.47
CA TRP A 673 -3.76 -3.83 -27.47
C TRP A 673 -3.55 -4.31 -26.03
N GLY A 674 -4.14 -5.46 -25.68
CA GLY A 674 -3.85 -6.16 -24.43
C GLY A 674 -2.70 -7.18 -24.59
N HIS A 675 -2.25 -7.77 -23.48
CA HIS A 675 -1.06 -8.63 -23.42
C HIS A 675 -1.26 -9.77 -22.42
N PRO A 676 -1.08 -11.05 -22.79
CA PRO A 676 -1.02 -12.14 -21.82
C PRO A 676 0.05 -11.89 -20.74
N ILE A 677 1.24 -11.43 -21.15
CA ILE A 677 2.29 -10.97 -20.23
C ILE A 677 2.65 -9.53 -20.59
N TYR A 678 2.44 -8.60 -19.66
CA TYR A 678 3.02 -7.26 -19.67
C TYR A 678 3.82 -7.09 -18.40
N VAL A 679 5.14 -6.92 -18.47
CA VAL A 679 5.94 -6.68 -17.27
C VAL A 679 6.88 -5.50 -17.50
N ALA A 680 6.67 -4.45 -16.72
CA ALA A 680 7.68 -3.44 -16.46
C ALA A 680 8.28 -3.67 -15.07
N THR A 681 9.49 -3.13 -14.86
CA THR A 681 10.15 -3.11 -13.56
C THR A 681 10.51 -1.67 -13.20
N ASP A 682 10.54 -1.37 -11.91
CA ASP A 682 10.96 -0.10 -11.34
C ASP A 682 12.48 -0.12 -11.12
N PRO A 683 13.26 0.48 -12.04
CA PRO A 683 14.71 0.40 -12.00
C PRO A 683 15.30 1.23 -10.86
N PHE A 684 14.52 2.07 -10.19
CA PHE A 684 14.98 2.92 -9.10
C PHE A 684 14.88 2.18 -7.77
N ARG A 685 13.71 1.59 -7.50
CA ARG A 685 13.44 0.84 -6.26
C ARG A 685 14.05 -0.55 -6.26
N PHE A 686 13.99 -1.24 -7.40
CA PHE A 686 14.48 -2.61 -7.57
C PHE A 686 15.49 -2.65 -8.72
N PRO A 687 16.68 -2.03 -8.53
CA PRO A 687 17.70 -2.05 -9.57
C PRO A 687 18.10 -3.49 -9.91
N ASN A 688 18.43 -3.72 -11.18
CA ASN A 688 18.84 -5.03 -11.71
C ASN A 688 17.71 -6.06 -11.83
N SER A 689 16.45 -5.60 -11.83
CA SER A 689 15.31 -6.51 -11.89
C SER A 689 15.29 -7.34 -13.17
N VAL A 690 14.91 -8.61 -13.03
CA VAL A 690 14.83 -9.56 -14.14
C VAL A 690 13.40 -10.04 -14.32
N LEU A 691 12.87 -9.92 -15.54
CA LEU A 691 11.76 -10.73 -16.00
C LEU A 691 12.32 -12.03 -16.59
N LYS A 692 11.99 -13.17 -15.99
CA LYS A 692 12.33 -14.48 -16.53
C LYS A 692 11.06 -15.24 -16.90
N VAL A 693 10.98 -15.73 -18.13
CA VAL A 693 9.92 -16.64 -18.59
C VAL A 693 10.61 -17.88 -19.14
N GLU A 694 10.37 -19.02 -18.50
CA GLU A 694 11.09 -20.26 -18.81
C GLU A 694 10.14 -21.45 -18.93
N ARG A 695 10.37 -22.30 -19.95
CA ARG A 695 9.61 -23.55 -20.18
C ARG A 695 8.08 -23.38 -20.15
N SER A 696 7.60 -22.21 -20.53
CA SER A 696 6.17 -21.84 -20.43
C SER A 696 5.47 -21.96 -21.78
N PHE A 697 4.17 -22.20 -21.75
CA PHE A 697 3.34 -22.40 -22.94
C PHE A 697 2.33 -21.27 -23.08
N LEU A 698 2.51 -20.42 -24.08
CA LEU A 698 1.65 -19.28 -24.37
C LEU A 698 0.90 -19.56 -25.67
N HIS A 699 -0.41 -19.75 -25.61
CA HIS A 699 -1.19 -20.14 -26.80
C HIS A 699 -2.64 -19.66 -26.74
N ASN A 700 -3.35 -19.67 -27.87
CA ASN A 700 -4.73 -19.16 -28.01
C ASN A 700 -4.97 -17.77 -27.39
N ASN A 701 -3.90 -16.98 -27.26
CA ASN A 701 -3.96 -15.65 -26.67
C ASN A 701 -4.47 -14.65 -27.70
N ARG A 702 -5.19 -13.63 -27.23
CA ARG A 702 -5.87 -12.66 -28.11
C ARG A 702 -5.10 -11.34 -28.22
N GLY A 703 -4.04 -11.16 -27.43
CA GLY A 703 -3.14 -10.00 -27.45
C GLY A 703 -1.73 -10.33 -27.94
N ASN A 704 -0.82 -9.35 -27.92
CA ASN A 704 0.60 -9.59 -28.17
C ASN A 704 1.19 -10.38 -26.99
N SER A 705 1.83 -11.52 -27.26
CA SER A 705 2.04 -12.56 -26.22
C SER A 705 2.87 -12.08 -25.02
N ILE A 706 4.03 -11.46 -25.28
CA ILE A 706 4.92 -10.96 -24.22
C ILE A 706 5.34 -9.53 -24.54
N LYS A 707 5.02 -8.60 -23.64
CA LYS A 707 5.62 -7.27 -23.60
C LYS A 707 6.47 -7.11 -22.34
N SER A 708 7.74 -6.81 -22.53
CA SER A 708 8.64 -6.47 -21.45
C SER A 708 9.15 -5.03 -21.58
N ARG A 709 9.19 -4.36 -20.44
CA ARG A 709 9.94 -3.13 -20.17
C ARG A 709 10.93 -3.30 -19.01
N ALA A 710 11.23 -4.54 -18.65
CA ALA A 710 12.16 -4.84 -17.56
C ALA A 710 13.60 -4.45 -17.91
N GLU A 711 14.42 -4.16 -16.89
CA GLU A 711 15.86 -3.91 -17.04
C GLU A 711 16.57 -5.09 -17.70
N ARG A 712 16.14 -6.31 -17.40
CA ARG A 712 16.59 -7.52 -18.09
C ARG A 712 15.42 -8.45 -18.36
N THR A 713 15.35 -8.98 -19.58
CA THR A 713 14.39 -10.05 -19.91
C THR A 713 15.11 -11.29 -20.38
N GLU A 714 14.69 -12.43 -19.85
CA GLU A 714 15.17 -13.77 -20.18
C GLU A 714 13.98 -14.62 -20.61
N LEU A 715 13.90 -14.95 -21.90
CA LEU A 715 12.87 -15.82 -22.47
C LEU A 715 13.52 -17.13 -22.90
N TYR A 716 13.38 -18.19 -22.10
CA TYR A 716 14.10 -19.44 -22.28
C TYR A 716 13.18 -20.65 -22.50
N TYR A 717 13.38 -21.38 -23.60
CA TYR A 717 12.72 -22.67 -23.84
C TYR A 717 11.18 -22.64 -23.79
N ASN A 718 10.58 -21.52 -24.16
CA ASN A 718 9.12 -21.37 -24.16
C ASN A 718 8.53 -21.83 -25.50
N TRP A 719 7.25 -22.19 -25.47
CA TRP A 719 6.43 -22.36 -26.65
C TRP A 719 5.44 -21.20 -26.75
N ILE A 720 5.54 -20.39 -27.81
CA ILE A 720 4.77 -19.15 -27.97
C ILE A 720 4.01 -19.19 -29.30
N GLU A 721 2.69 -19.24 -29.23
CA GLU A 721 1.81 -19.18 -30.38
C GLU A 721 1.15 -17.82 -30.49
N VAL A 722 1.29 -17.20 -31.65
CA VAL A 722 0.59 -15.98 -32.03
C VAL A 722 -0.68 -16.37 -32.77
N SER A 723 -1.82 -15.85 -32.34
CA SER A 723 -3.10 -16.16 -32.99
C SER A 723 -3.28 -15.43 -34.32
N ASP A 724 -4.28 -15.83 -35.10
CA ASP A 724 -4.58 -15.27 -36.42
C ASP A 724 -5.44 -13.98 -36.37
N ILE A 725 -5.69 -13.47 -35.17
CA ILE A 725 -6.52 -12.27 -34.96
C ILE A 725 -5.67 -10.99 -34.96
N GLU A 726 -6.26 -9.88 -35.43
CA GLU A 726 -5.56 -8.59 -35.59
C GLU A 726 -4.95 -8.00 -34.30
N GLN A 727 -5.43 -8.44 -33.14
CA GLN A 727 -4.96 -7.98 -31.83
C GLN A 727 -3.72 -8.73 -31.30
N SER A 728 -3.39 -9.89 -31.87
CA SER A 728 -2.22 -10.70 -31.52
C SER A 728 -1.16 -10.57 -32.62
N ARG A 729 -0.51 -9.40 -32.70
CA ARG A 729 0.43 -9.11 -33.79
C ARG A 729 1.84 -9.61 -33.50
N TYR A 730 2.31 -9.41 -32.28
CA TYR A 730 3.67 -9.72 -31.88
C TYR A 730 3.68 -10.91 -30.93
N ALA A 731 4.60 -11.85 -31.16
CA ALA A 731 4.98 -12.82 -30.14
C ALA A 731 5.71 -12.09 -28.99
N ILE A 732 6.62 -11.18 -29.34
CA ILE A 732 7.57 -10.60 -28.39
C ILE A 732 7.73 -9.08 -28.62
N GLU A 733 7.57 -8.30 -27.57
CA GLU A 733 7.78 -6.85 -27.55
C GLU A 733 8.77 -6.50 -26.44
N LEU A 734 10.01 -6.16 -26.79
CA LEU A 734 11.09 -5.86 -25.85
C LEU A 734 11.43 -4.37 -25.96
N ILE A 735 10.66 -3.55 -25.26
CA ILE A 735 10.72 -2.10 -25.36
C ILE A 735 11.37 -1.55 -24.10
N GLY A 736 12.13 -0.46 -24.20
CA GLY A 736 12.62 0.21 -23.01
C GLY A 736 11.49 0.66 -22.07
N PRO A 737 11.82 0.95 -20.79
CA PRO A 737 10.90 1.59 -19.87
C PRO A 737 10.39 2.90 -20.47
N ALA A 738 9.18 3.31 -20.08
CA ALA A 738 8.58 4.57 -20.51
C ALA A 738 9.27 5.76 -19.83
N LEU A 739 10.60 5.84 -19.92
CA LEU A 739 11.48 6.82 -19.30
C LEU A 739 12.52 7.20 -20.34
N LYS A 740 12.56 8.48 -20.73
CA LYS A 740 13.36 8.94 -21.88
C LYS A 740 14.85 8.67 -21.73
N ASN A 741 15.36 8.65 -20.49
CA ASN A 741 16.78 8.48 -20.16
C ASN A 741 17.00 7.35 -19.12
N ALA A 742 16.23 6.29 -19.19
CA ALA A 742 16.39 5.14 -18.30
C ALA A 742 17.66 4.31 -18.61
N PRO A 743 18.07 3.46 -17.64
CA PRO A 743 19.18 2.52 -17.82
C PRO A 743 19.03 1.63 -19.06
N TYR A 744 20.15 1.09 -19.53
CA TYR A 744 20.17 0.07 -20.58
C TYR A 744 19.31 -1.13 -20.17
N THR A 745 18.51 -1.62 -21.10
CA THR A 745 17.72 -2.83 -20.93
C THR A 745 18.21 -3.92 -21.86
N ASP A 746 18.78 -4.98 -21.29
CA ASP A 746 19.35 -6.11 -22.03
C ASP A 746 18.35 -7.26 -22.13
N GLN A 747 18.28 -7.90 -23.29
CA GLN A 747 17.22 -8.85 -23.61
C GLN A 747 17.78 -10.11 -24.25
N ASP A 748 17.39 -11.28 -23.74
CA ASP A 748 17.91 -12.57 -24.17
C ASP A 748 16.77 -13.57 -24.44
N VAL A 749 16.71 -14.06 -25.68
CA VAL A 749 15.64 -14.94 -26.17
C VAL A 749 16.28 -16.21 -26.72
N VAL A 750 16.22 -17.30 -25.96
CA VAL A 750 17.00 -18.51 -26.24
C VAL A 750 16.16 -19.79 -26.20
N GLY A 751 16.31 -20.65 -27.21
CA GLY A 751 15.74 -22.00 -27.20
C GLY A 751 14.22 -22.07 -27.33
N ASN A 752 13.54 -20.98 -27.68
CA ASN A 752 12.09 -20.93 -27.76
C ASN A 752 11.57 -21.52 -29.08
N THR A 753 10.37 -22.08 -29.05
CA THR A 753 9.57 -22.35 -30.25
C THR A 753 8.51 -21.26 -30.40
N ILE A 754 8.49 -20.58 -31.55
CA ILE A 754 7.60 -19.47 -31.83
C ILE A 754 6.77 -19.81 -33.08
N ILE A 755 5.45 -19.85 -32.95
CA ILE A 755 4.54 -20.16 -34.04
C ILE A 755 3.78 -18.90 -34.45
N MET A 756 3.91 -18.54 -35.72
CA MET A 756 3.20 -17.42 -36.33
C MET A 756 2.05 -17.95 -37.19
N ASN A 757 0.82 -17.90 -36.68
CA ASN A 757 -0.37 -18.36 -37.42
C ASN A 757 -0.92 -17.33 -38.42
N LYS A 758 -0.28 -16.16 -38.51
CA LYS A 758 -0.62 -15.10 -39.46
C LYS A 758 0.60 -14.26 -39.79
N ALA A 759 0.59 -13.66 -40.97
CA ALA A 759 1.63 -12.77 -41.47
C ALA A 759 1.72 -11.42 -40.71
N PHE A 760 2.14 -11.48 -39.45
CA PHE A 760 2.45 -10.32 -38.63
C PHE A 760 3.94 -10.24 -38.29
N PRO A 761 4.44 -9.07 -37.90
CA PRO A 761 5.77 -8.97 -37.34
C PRO A 761 5.94 -9.81 -36.07
N MET A 762 6.91 -10.72 -36.06
CA MET A 762 7.11 -11.63 -34.92
C MET A 762 7.55 -10.89 -33.65
N ALA A 763 8.56 -10.03 -33.76
CA ALA A 763 9.13 -9.33 -32.61
C ALA A 763 9.39 -7.85 -32.89
N ARG A 764 9.27 -7.01 -31.85
CA ARG A 764 9.71 -5.61 -31.89
C ARG A 764 10.57 -5.25 -30.70
N PHE A 765 11.53 -4.35 -30.91
CA PHE A 765 12.44 -3.90 -29.86
C PHE A 765 13.03 -2.52 -30.14
N GLY A 766 13.63 -1.92 -29.11
CA GLY A 766 14.09 -0.52 -29.12
C GLY A 766 13.10 0.38 -28.38
N ASN A 767 12.45 1.29 -29.11
CA ASN A 767 11.52 2.29 -28.60
C ASN A 767 10.13 2.21 -29.27
N ASP A 768 9.03 2.37 -28.53
CA ASP A 768 7.64 2.40 -29.04
C ASP A 768 6.97 3.78 -29.03
N GLY A 769 7.75 4.85 -28.82
CA GLY A 769 7.32 6.23 -28.61
C GLY A 769 7.36 6.69 -27.14
N ALA A 770 7.38 5.75 -26.19
CA ALA A 770 7.38 6.07 -24.75
C ALA A 770 8.79 6.09 -24.13
N GLY A 771 9.71 5.24 -24.61
CA GLY A 771 11.09 5.15 -24.12
C GLY A 771 11.86 4.01 -24.77
N GLY A 772 13.18 4.15 -24.82
CA GLY A 772 14.07 3.30 -25.62
C GLY A 772 14.84 2.30 -24.79
N SER A 773 15.05 1.10 -25.34
CA SER A 773 15.75 0.03 -24.63
C SER A 773 17.20 0.39 -24.28
N ASN A 774 17.88 1.14 -25.14
CA ASN A 774 19.31 1.46 -25.15
C ASN A 774 20.27 0.26 -25.08
N GLY A 775 19.84 -0.93 -24.65
CA GLY A 775 20.68 -2.11 -24.43
C GLY A 775 20.78 -3.03 -25.65
N ARG A 776 21.09 -4.30 -25.37
CA ARG A 776 21.40 -5.34 -26.36
C ARG A 776 20.27 -6.35 -26.43
N VAL A 777 20.01 -6.87 -27.62
CA VAL A 777 18.99 -7.90 -27.85
C VAL A 777 19.63 -9.11 -28.53
N ARG A 778 19.46 -10.31 -27.96
CA ARG A 778 19.95 -11.57 -28.55
C ARG A 778 18.81 -12.57 -28.76
N PHE A 779 18.77 -13.17 -29.95
CA PHE A 779 17.97 -14.32 -30.29
C PHE A 779 18.88 -15.49 -30.65
N ALA A 780 18.91 -16.54 -29.84
CA ALA A 780 19.78 -17.70 -30.07
C ALA A 780 19.04 -19.05 -30.00
N ASN A 781 19.36 -19.96 -30.92
CA ASN A 781 18.86 -21.35 -30.88
C ASN A 781 17.32 -21.48 -30.84
N ASN A 782 16.58 -20.53 -31.39
CA ASN A 782 15.11 -20.59 -31.42
C ASN A 782 14.62 -21.28 -32.70
N ILE A 783 13.43 -21.89 -32.62
CA ILE A 783 12.68 -22.40 -33.76
C ILE A 783 11.51 -21.46 -34.03
N VAL A 784 11.39 -20.96 -35.25
CA VAL A 784 10.30 -20.11 -35.71
C VAL A 784 9.53 -20.84 -36.80
N LEU A 785 8.26 -21.15 -36.53
CA LEU A 785 7.37 -21.83 -37.46
C LEU A 785 6.38 -20.82 -38.06
N LEU A 786 6.41 -20.69 -39.38
CA LEU A 786 5.51 -19.81 -40.12
C LEU A 786 4.35 -20.66 -40.63
N ASN A 787 3.24 -20.62 -39.89
CA ASN A 787 2.04 -21.40 -40.13
C ASN A 787 0.97 -20.51 -40.82
N SER A 788 1.36 -19.92 -41.95
CA SER A 788 0.50 -19.06 -42.78
C SER A 788 0.96 -19.20 -44.21
N GLY A 789 0.07 -19.59 -45.14
CA GLY A 789 0.43 -19.88 -46.53
C GLY A 789 1.03 -18.70 -47.33
N ASN A 790 1.07 -17.51 -46.74
CA ASN A 790 1.80 -16.34 -47.25
C ASN A 790 2.31 -15.50 -46.05
N PHE A 791 3.57 -15.03 -46.09
CA PHE A 791 4.20 -14.21 -45.05
C PHE A 791 4.89 -12.96 -45.64
N HIS A 792 4.15 -12.14 -46.40
CA HIS A 792 4.61 -10.85 -46.94
C HIS A 792 4.80 -9.74 -45.88
N THR A 793 5.61 -9.99 -44.86
CA THR A 793 5.99 -9.02 -43.82
C THR A 793 7.44 -9.24 -43.39
N TYR A 794 7.84 -8.71 -42.23
CA TYR A 794 9.15 -8.88 -41.60
C TYR A 794 9.05 -9.66 -40.29
N LEU A 795 10.09 -10.43 -39.91
CA LEU A 795 10.12 -11.08 -38.58
C LEU A 795 10.47 -10.10 -37.47
N PHE A 796 11.53 -9.30 -37.66
CA PHE A 796 12.06 -8.42 -36.62
C PHE A 796 11.83 -6.94 -36.95
N ASN A 797 11.25 -6.20 -36.00
CA ASN A 797 11.06 -4.75 -36.08
C ASN A 797 12.07 -4.01 -35.19
N LEU A 798 13.04 -3.36 -35.81
CA LEU A 798 14.05 -2.58 -35.12
C LEU A 798 13.60 -1.12 -35.04
N SER A 799 13.42 -0.66 -33.82
CA SER A 799 13.14 0.75 -33.50
C SER A 799 14.37 1.40 -32.86
N PHE A 800 14.41 2.73 -32.83
CA PHE A 800 15.57 3.50 -32.39
C PHE A 800 15.94 3.27 -30.91
N GLN A 801 17.09 3.81 -30.46
CA GLN A 801 17.61 3.65 -29.09
C GLN A 801 17.84 2.18 -28.67
N MET A 802 18.79 1.53 -29.34
CA MET A 802 19.32 0.19 -29.03
C MET A 802 20.82 0.17 -29.33
N THR A 803 21.60 -0.62 -28.58
CA THR A 803 23.04 -0.80 -28.77
C THR A 803 23.34 -1.86 -29.82
N SER A 804 22.82 -3.08 -29.65
CA SER A 804 23.07 -4.17 -30.60
C SER A 804 21.91 -5.15 -30.70
N PHE A 805 21.85 -5.84 -31.84
CA PHE A 805 20.92 -6.93 -32.12
C PHE A 805 21.67 -8.11 -32.72
N THR A 806 21.55 -9.28 -32.09
CA THR A 806 22.21 -10.52 -32.52
C THR A 806 21.18 -11.61 -32.76
N VAL A 807 21.23 -12.25 -33.93
CA VAL A 807 20.43 -13.41 -34.31
C VAL A 807 21.37 -14.54 -34.67
N LYS A 808 21.41 -15.61 -33.87
CA LYS A 808 22.36 -16.70 -34.01
C LYS A 808 21.75 -18.10 -33.91
N ASN A 809 22.13 -19.02 -34.79
CA ASN A 809 21.75 -20.44 -34.71
C ASN A 809 20.23 -20.70 -34.64
N ASN A 810 19.40 -19.81 -35.18
CA ASN A 810 17.95 -19.99 -35.20
C ASN A 810 17.51 -20.75 -36.45
N LEU A 811 16.41 -21.49 -36.35
CA LEU A 811 15.71 -22.09 -37.48
C LEU A 811 14.44 -21.29 -37.76
N VAL A 812 14.26 -20.85 -39.00
CA VAL A 812 12.98 -20.31 -39.49
C VAL A 812 12.47 -21.26 -40.58
N HIS A 813 11.33 -21.88 -40.31
CA HIS A 813 10.73 -22.89 -41.17
C HIS A 813 9.31 -22.49 -41.53
N SER A 814 8.98 -22.55 -42.82
CA SER A 814 7.60 -22.51 -43.25
C SER A 814 6.98 -23.90 -43.16
N VAL A 815 5.82 -24.00 -42.52
CA VAL A 815 5.08 -25.26 -42.39
C VAL A 815 4.48 -25.68 -43.75
N ASP A 816 4.14 -24.71 -44.60
CA ASP A 816 3.70 -24.93 -45.98
C ASP A 816 4.78 -24.49 -46.97
N GLU A 817 5.19 -25.35 -47.92
CA GLU A 817 6.28 -25.07 -48.89
C GLU A 817 6.00 -23.86 -49.81
N SER A 818 4.80 -23.27 -49.78
CA SER A 818 4.39 -22.12 -50.61
C SER A 818 4.55 -20.75 -49.93
N THR A 819 4.92 -20.68 -48.67
CA THR A 819 4.99 -19.40 -47.95
C THR A 819 6.18 -18.58 -48.42
N GLU A 820 5.93 -17.50 -49.15
CA GLU A 820 6.97 -16.50 -49.42
C GLU A 820 7.16 -15.61 -48.18
N VAL A 821 8.37 -15.64 -47.59
CA VAL A 821 8.75 -14.72 -46.52
C VAL A 821 9.57 -13.62 -47.15
N THR A 822 9.05 -12.40 -47.15
CA THR A 822 9.71 -11.34 -47.93
C THR A 822 10.85 -10.67 -47.15
N TRP A 823 10.78 -10.59 -45.82
CA TRP A 823 11.77 -9.84 -45.03
C TRP A 823 12.16 -10.51 -43.70
N LEU A 824 13.46 -10.54 -43.39
CA LEU A 824 13.98 -10.89 -42.06
C LEU A 824 13.73 -9.75 -41.07
N LEU A 825 14.15 -8.54 -41.42
CA LEU A 825 14.05 -7.39 -40.54
C LEU A 825 13.68 -6.11 -41.28
N ARG A 826 13.08 -5.20 -40.52
CA ARG A 826 12.80 -3.82 -40.91
C ARG A 826 13.31 -2.86 -39.84
N GLU A 827 13.96 -1.79 -40.29
CA GLU A 827 14.20 -0.60 -39.47
C GLU A 827 13.10 0.44 -39.67
N SER A 828 12.56 0.97 -38.57
CA SER A 828 11.36 1.80 -38.62
C SER A 828 11.58 3.30 -38.85
N MET A 829 12.82 3.85 -38.84
CA MET A 829 13.08 5.32 -38.99
C MET A 829 14.44 5.68 -39.66
N VAL A 830 14.66 7.00 -39.84
CA VAL A 830 15.85 7.67 -40.43
C VAL A 830 16.99 7.80 -39.40
N LEU A 831 18.25 7.87 -39.86
CA LEU A 831 19.50 7.71 -39.09
C LEU A 831 19.69 8.56 -37.81
N GLU A 832 19.07 9.75 -37.72
CA GLU A 832 19.27 10.69 -36.59
C GLU A 832 18.71 10.21 -35.23
N GLY A 833 18.00 9.08 -35.17
CA GLY A 833 17.38 8.57 -33.94
C GLY A 833 18.21 7.57 -33.10
N TRP A 834 19.36 7.11 -33.58
CA TRP A 834 20.14 6.05 -32.91
C TRP A 834 21.04 6.58 -31.78
N HIS A 835 21.13 5.83 -30.66
CA HIS A 835 21.95 6.21 -29.50
C HIS A 835 23.45 6.34 -29.84
N TYR A 836 23.96 5.51 -30.77
CA TYR A 836 25.34 5.54 -31.27
C TYR A 836 25.43 5.82 -32.78
N SER A 837 24.49 6.58 -33.36
CA SER A 837 24.37 6.83 -34.82
C SER A 837 23.97 5.62 -35.68
N PHE A 838 24.31 4.38 -35.31
CA PHE A 838 23.86 3.13 -35.93
C PHE A 838 23.81 1.98 -34.90
N PRO A 839 22.86 1.02 -34.98
CA PRO A 839 22.89 -0.18 -34.14
C PRO A 839 23.86 -1.22 -34.70
N HIS A 840 24.51 -2.00 -33.84
CA HIS A 840 25.32 -3.14 -34.28
C HIS A 840 24.41 -4.35 -34.53
N ILE A 841 24.28 -4.80 -35.79
CA ILE A 841 23.44 -5.95 -36.17
C ILE A 841 24.33 -7.14 -36.56
N TYR A 842 24.13 -8.28 -35.91
CA TYR A 842 24.83 -9.54 -36.15
C TYR A 842 23.85 -10.64 -36.53
N VAL A 843 24.03 -11.27 -37.69
CA VAL A 843 23.22 -12.40 -38.16
C VAL A 843 24.16 -13.55 -38.51
N GLU A 844 24.15 -14.62 -37.70
CA GLU A 844 25.15 -15.69 -37.76
C GLU A 844 24.50 -17.07 -37.73
N ASN A 845 24.94 -18.00 -38.58
CA ASN A 845 24.59 -19.43 -38.50
C ASN A 845 23.08 -19.77 -38.41
N ASN A 846 22.19 -18.91 -38.91
CA ASN A 846 20.76 -19.18 -38.95
C ASN A 846 20.40 -20.03 -40.18
N THR A 847 19.37 -20.87 -40.04
CA THR A 847 18.79 -21.67 -41.13
C THR A 847 17.42 -21.11 -41.51
N PHE A 848 17.22 -20.78 -42.78
CA PHE A 848 15.94 -20.31 -43.32
C PHE A 848 15.50 -21.24 -44.45
N THR A 849 14.23 -21.68 -44.46
CA THR A 849 13.72 -22.51 -45.58
C THR A 849 13.30 -21.72 -46.80
N ASN A 850 13.22 -20.40 -46.68
CA ASN A 850 12.88 -19.46 -47.76
C ASN A 850 13.96 -18.38 -47.88
N GLU A 851 14.04 -17.72 -49.05
CA GLU A 851 14.85 -16.50 -49.23
C GLU A 851 14.37 -15.41 -48.26
N MET A 852 15.30 -14.67 -47.65
CA MET A 852 14.97 -13.63 -46.68
C MET A 852 15.62 -12.30 -47.07
N LYS A 853 14.85 -11.22 -47.23
CA LYS A 853 15.43 -9.89 -47.51
C LYS A 853 15.66 -9.08 -46.23
N MET A 854 16.60 -8.14 -46.25
CA MET A 854 16.79 -7.16 -45.16
C MET A 854 16.45 -5.76 -45.64
N LYS A 855 15.65 -5.02 -44.86
CA LYS A 855 15.36 -3.59 -45.08
C LYS A 855 15.96 -2.76 -43.95
N ALA A 856 17.23 -2.42 -44.08
CA ALA A 856 17.99 -1.62 -43.11
C ALA A 856 18.47 -0.31 -43.74
N ASN A 857 18.01 0.81 -43.20
CA ASN A 857 18.45 2.16 -43.58
C ASN A 857 19.85 2.48 -43.02
N SER A 858 20.26 1.78 -41.95
CA SER A 858 21.54 1.91 -41.24
C SER A 858 22.72 1.25 -41.95
N MET A 859 22.47 0.35 -42.92
CA MET A 859 23.53 -0.33 -43.66
C MET A 859 23.93 0.48 -44.91
N PRO A 860 25.22 0.85 -45.09
CA PRO A 860 25.65 1.69 -46.19
C PRO A 860 25.46 1.00 -47.55
N ASN A 861 24.78 1.70 -48.45
CA ASN A 861 24.50 1.28 -49.82
C ASN A 861 25.74 1.50 -50.71
N THR A 862 26.20 0.50 -51.46
CA THR A 862 27.19 0.71 -52.53
C THR A 862 26.56 1.08 -53.89
N VAL A 863 25.24 1.01 -54.08
CA VAL A 863 24.61 1.46 -55.34
C VAL A 863 23.20 2.00 -55.11
N GLY A 864 23.00 3.30 -55.36
CA GLY A 864 21.82 4.10 -54.99
C GLY A 864 20.42 3.48 -55.19
N ASN A 865 19.51 3.94 -54.32
CA ASN A 865 18.15 3.47 -53.98
C ASN A 865 18.11 2.29 -52.99
N THR A 866 17.24 2.42 -51.99
CA THR A 866 17.03 1.55 -50.81
C THR A 866 17.63 0.16 -50.95
N SER A 867 18.67 -0.14 -50.18
CA SER A 867 19.42 -1.39 -50.24
C SER A 867 18.57 -2.56 -49.74
N GLU A 868 17.86 -3.23 -50.66
CA GLU A 868 17.39 -4.61 -50.44
C GLU A 868 18.62 -5.54 -50.48
N TYR A 869 18.96 -6.18 -49.37
CA TYR A 869 19.92 -7.28 -49.36
C TYR A 869 19.16 -8.61 -49.34
N ILE A 870 19.45 -9.50 -50.29
CA ILE A 870 18.89 -10.84 -50.38
C ILE A 870 19.82 -11.81 -49.62
N LEU A 871 19.30 -12.49 -48.60
CA LEU A 871 19.97 -13.64 -47.99
C LEU A 871 19.59 -14.91 -48.77
N GLY A 872 20.56 -15.42 -49.53
CA GLY A 872 20.57 -16.76 -50.12
C GLY A 872 19.74 -16.94 -51.39
N THR A 873 20.38 -17.03 -52.55
CA THR A 873 19.78 -17.59 -53.78
C THR A 873 20.28 -18.99 -54.12
N GLU A 874 21.18 -19.59 -53.33
CA GLU A 874 21.56 -21.00 -53.47
C GLU A 874 21.49 -21.72 -52.14
N ARG A 875 20.77 -22.85 -52.16
CA ARG A 875 20.50 -23.77 -51.04
C ARG A 875 21.73 -23.92 -50.13
N TRP A 876 21.52 -23.56 -48.85
CA TRP A 876 22.41 -23.82 -47.70
C TRP A 876 23.73 -23.02 -47.77
N SER A 877 23.78 -21.80 -47.21
CA SER A 877 25.05 -21.10 -46.98
C SER A 877 25.11 -20.38 -45.63
N ASN A 878 26.20 -20.66 -44.91
CA ASN A 878 26.53 -20.25 -43.55
C ASN A 878 26.70 -18.72 -43.45
N ASN A 879 25.86 -18.06 -42.64
CA ASN A 879 25.86 -16.61 -42.52
C ASN A 879 27.14 -16.06 -41.85
N VAL A 880 27.81 -15.08 -42.48
CA VAL A 880 28.71 -14.11 -41.84
C VAL A 880 28.50 -12.71 -42.44
N TYR A 881 28.27 -11.70 -41.59
CA TYR A 881 28.64 -10.30 -41.84
C TYR A 881 28.99 -9.61 -40.51
N ALA A 882 30.26 -9.22 -40.34
CA ALA A 882 30.74 -8.27 -39.33
C ALA A 882 31.88 -7.44 -39.96
N ARG A 883 31.94 -6.14 -39.62
CA ARG A 883 32.72 -5.12 -40.35
C ARG A 883 34.24 -5.18 -40.13
N ASP A 884 34.77 -5.94 -39.16
CA ASP A 884 36.15 -5.73 -38.67
C ASP A 884 37.06 -6.95 -38.44
N VAL A 885 36.74 -8.19 -38.85
CA VAL A 885 37.75 -9.28 -38.80
C VAL A 885 37.73 -10.12 -40.07
N ILE A 886 38.56 -9.73 -41.03
CA ILE A 886 39.09 -10.65 -42.04
C ILE A 886 40.27 -11.37 -41.39
N SER A 887 40.07 -12.62 -40.98
CA SER A 887 41.11 -13.63 -41.13
C SER A 887 40.47 -14.90 -41.67
N THR A 888 40.59 -15.05 -42.98
CA THR A 888 40.33 -16.31 -43.66
C THR A 888 41.50 -17.24 -43.35
N SER A 889 41.24 -18.38 -42.73
CA SER A 889 42.09 -19.55 -42.91
C SER A 889 41.25 -20.63 -43.60
N VAL A 890 41.55 -20.81 -44.88
CA VAL A 890 41.09 -21.98 -45.65
C VAL A 890 42.19 -23.02 -45.49
N HIS A 891 41.88 -24.16 -44.88
CA HIS A 891 42.69 -25.36 -45.07
C HIS A 891 41.80 -26.58 -45.33
N ASN A 892 42.26 -27.36 -46.29
CA ASN A 892 41.57 -28.44 -46.99
C ASN A 892 40.83 -29.41 -46.06
N GLY A 893 39.61 -29.77 -46.48
CA GLY A 893 38.64 -30.53 -45.70
C GLY A 893 39.06 -31.94 -45.24
N LEU A 894 38.19 -32.47 -44.36
CA LEU A 894 38.27 -33.63 -43.48
C LEU A 894 39.10 -33.36 -42.21
N VAL A 895 38.57 -33.48 -40.98
CA VAL A 895 38.08 -34.72 -40.32
C VAL A 895 37.26 -34.41 -39.03
N GLU A 896 36.26 -35.29 -38.76
CA GLU A 896 35.56 -35.73 -37.51
C GLU A 896 34.84 -34.74 -36.57
N GLN A 897 33.51 -34.82 -36.41
CA GLN A 897 32.71 -35.77 -35.59
C GLN A 897 32.91 -35.67 -34.07
N ILE A 898 31.89 -35.18 -33.37
CA ILE A 898 31.32 -35.87 -32.20
C ILE A 898 29.80 -36.01 -32.44
N TRP A 899 29.34 -37.25 -32.41
CA TRP A 899 27.97 -37.77 -32.60
C TRP A 899 27.00 -37.20 -31.55
N GLY A 900 25.68 -37.20 -31.71
CA GLY A 900 24.80 -37.75 -32.74
C GLY A 900 23.40 -37.93 -32.16
N TYR A 901 22.37 -37.60 -32.92
CA TYR A 901 21.22 -38.46 -33.21
C TYR A 901 20.35 -37.74 -34.24
N GLN A 902 20.42 -38.21 -35.48
CA GLN A 902 19.32 -38.09 -36.43
C GLN A 902 18.63 -39.44 -36.44
N GLU A 903 17.30 -39.45 -36.44
CA GLU A 903 16.57 -40.18 -37.48
C GLU A 903 15.19 -39.56 -37.68
N ASN A 904 14.94 -39.19 -38.94
CA ASN A 904 13.62 -38.84 -39.44
C ASN A 904 12.74 -40.09 -39.47
N THR A 905 11.57 -40.04 -38.83
CA THR A 905 10.29 -40.50 -39.39
C THR A 905 9.17 -40.04 -38.46
N MET A 906 8.29 -39.15 -38.93
CA MET A 906 6.93 -39.08 -38.37
C MET A 906 6.23 -40.41 -38.69
N PRO A 907 5.53 -40.98 -37.72
CA PRO A 907 4.10 -41.19 -37.94
C PRO A 907 3.26 -40.82 -36.70
N TYR A 908 2.13 -40.17 -36.98
CA TYR A 908 0.85 -40.16 -36.26
C TYR A 908 0.81 -40.48 -34.75
N GLN A 909 0.18 -39.54 -34.02
CA GLN A 909 -0.55 -39.70 -32.75
C GLN A 909 0.10 -40.53 -31.64
N LEU A 910 0.44 -39.91 -30.50
CA LEU A 910 0.40 -40.49 -29.14
C LEU A 910 0.64 -39.33 -28.15
N ASP A 911 -0.37 -38.99 -27.33
CA ASP A 911 -0.43 -39.32 -25.90
C ASP A 911 0.90 -39.12 -25.17
N VAL A 912 0.95 -38.03 -24.40
CA VAL A 912 2.08 -37.61 -23.56
C VAL A 912 2.05 -38.43 -22.27
N PRO A 913 3.07 -39.25 -21.95
CA PRO A 913 3.23 -39.83 -20.62
C PRO A 913 4.06 -38.89 -19.71
N ASP A 914 3.81 -39.02 -18.41
CA ASP A 914 4.38 -38.22 -17.33
C ASP A 914 5.92 -38.17 -17.29
N TYR A 915 6.42 -36.94 -17.10
CA TYR A 915 7.66 -36.51 -16.46
C TYR A 915 8.86 -37.49 -16.48
N VAL A 916 9.85 -37.21 -17.34
CA VAL A 916 11.25 -37.59 -17.11
C VAL A 916 12.01 -36.32 -16.71
N LEU A 917 12.56 -36.33 -15.50
CA LEU A 917 13.35 -35.26 -14.91
C LEU A 917 14.63 -34.99 -15.73
N LEU A 918 14.72 -33.80 -16.31
CA LEU A 918 15.88 -33.31 -17.09
C LEU A 918 17.02 -32.79 -16.20
N ASP A 919 16.96 -33.01 -14.89
CA ASP A 919 18.00 -32.55 -13.95
C ASP A 919 19.34 -33.26 -14.19
N GLU A 920 19.33 -34.46 -14.80
CA GLU A 920 20.55 -35.19 -15.16
C GLU A 920 21.29 -34.61 -16.37
N TYR A 921 20.64 -33.79 -17.21
CA TYR A 921 21.26 -33.24 -18.43
C TYR A 921 21.97 -31.89 -18.20
N LEU A 922 21.64 -31.18 -17.12
CA LEU A 922 22.19 -29.84 -16.83
C LEU A 922 23.50 -29.87 -16.02
N VAL A 923 23.88 -31.01 -15.45
CA VAL A 923 25.14 -31.16 -14.68
C VAL A 923 26.38 -31.07 -15.57
N GLY A 924 26.24 -31.22 -16.89
CA GLY A 924 27.35 -31.27 -17.85
C GLY A 924 27.45 -30.10 -18.85
N ALA A 925 26.59 -29.08 -18.77
CA ALA A 925 26.63 -27.97 -19.73
C ALA A 925 27.82 -27.02 -19.42
N PRO A 926 28.77 -26.81 -20.35
CA PRO A 926 29.90 -25.91 -20.10
C PRO A 926 29.42 -24.47 -19.93
N LEU A 927 29.97 -23.80 -18.90
CA LEU A 927 29.68 -22.43 -18.49
C LEU A 927 29.78 -21.40 -19.64
N GLU A 928 30.54 -21.73 -20.69
CA GLU A 928 30.82 -20.89 -21.86
C GLU A 928 29.64 -20.70 -22.82
N MET A 929 28.55 -21.49 -22.70
CA MET A 929 27.33 -21.28 -23.52
C MET A 929 26.43 -20.13 -23.02
N MET A 930 26.71 -19.57 -21.83
CA MET A 930 25.97 -18.45 -21.23
C MET A 930 26.79 -17.14 -21.29
N LEU A 931 27.16 -16.70 -22.49
CA LEU A 931 27.92 -15.45 -22.71
C LEU A 931 27.05 -14.18 -22.60
N LEU A 932 26.60 -13.84 -21.38
CA LEU A 932 26.25 -12.47 -20.98
C LEU A 932 26.55 -12.28 -19.48
N SER A 933 27.83 -12.41 -19.08
CA SER A 933 28.29 -11.86 -17.81
C SER A 933 28.37 -10.33 -17.90
N ARG A 934 27.98 -9.64 -16.83
CA ARG A 934 28.09 -8.17 -16.71
C ARG A 934 29.55 -7.72 -16.85
N PRO A 935 29.83 -6.51 -17.37
CA PRO A 935 31.12 -5.87 -17.14
C PRO A 935 31.33 -5.71 -15.64
N ILE A 936 32.52 -6.07 -15.15
CA ILE A 936 32.95 -5.72 -13.80
C ILE A 936 33.16 -4.21 -13.79
N PRO A 937 32.63 -3.45 -12.81
CA PRO A 937 32.88 -2.02 -12.72
C PRO A 937 34.39 -1.77 -12.59
N GLY A 938 35.00 -1.12 -13.60
CA GLY A 938 36.38 -0.65 -13.53
C GLY A 938 37.35 -1.10 -14.63
N GLU A 939 36.96 -1.96 -15.58
CA GLU A 939 37.85 -2.32 -16.70
C GLU A 939 37.65 -1.42 -17.93
N SER A 940 38.76 -0.87 -18.44
CA SER A 940 38.80 -0.05 -19.65
C SER A 940 38.56 -0.90 -20.90
N ILE A 941 37.61 -0.46 -21.71
CA ILE A 941 37.20 -1.08 -22.98
C ILE A 941 38.28 -0.87 -24.05
N HIS A 942 38.72 -1.96 -24.70
CA HIS A 942 39.43 -1.92 -25.98
C HIS A 942 38.62 -2.65 -27.05
#